data_AF-A0A952C7U2-F1
#
_entry.id   AF-A0A952C7U2-F1
#
_cell.length_a   1.000
_cell.length_b   1.000
_cell.length_c   1.000
_cell.angle_alpha   90.00
_cell.angle_beta   90.00
_cell.angle_gamma   90.00
#
_symmetry.space_group_name_H-M   'P 1'
#
loop_
_entity.id
_entity.type
_entity.pdbx_description
1 polymer ?
#
loop_
_entity_poly.entity_id
_entity_poly.type
_entity_poly.pdbx_seq_one_letter_code
_entity_poly.pdbx_strand_id
1 'polypeptide(L)'
;TDSEAAKVHERLSLLQTGKSDKEAEVSALGVQLKEKILWETSCKPELDKARQLDIQLDERHNQIRQLESDEKELSLSLDKMEQEVAGQEAEWLSLEDALAKSEQWFTAHEQRRRVAENKDLIIAKLTEASELYGRVSRLINGIQSANNQVGELTKEKEEDEKEVLKIISIRTEKQKELDNSASTLGNVDINRLQNEKSKKDAVLNDLVEAKANWERIYQEGFSLKSLRKELTLNDEKREATEAELEKALHDFQTKETEKEAAFGILENARLAVTESLEKVRARLRENEACPVCGSIHHPYVSEHPVYKEVLTSVERDYKQSEESYGKELARKTRLEQMLDNLKELRLRTRTEIDDKEKVIQDLRAKWEKSRVYVKMIDVIEEERTEWLGLELNRIRDEQEQLLEELRSYNEKRERMDKYRNELTDIDKELNSLQNRIKDIERERKTLEIQKDNDISEHKGTEEKLQTLRSMLAEYFSSDDWFKNWRENPVSFAEQIEKFADDWKEKVEQRDRNKSTRDIIEERVKGLNKQVDVLRRSLTDHQDKLKRVSEDHEKLRGQRKLIFDGRPIADVETEIKSAVENSRNALDNTRKEMTAFAQQISAEEGRYEQLQKNRQGFTIRLESVEKTIDEWLSEYNTRYQSDQTLDDIRGLLAFQRDWMEEERTDLERIDTELAKAKSVLLERSRDLENHERQKNSDLSFEELAKQK
;
A
#
# COMPACT_ATOMS: atom_id res chain seq x y z
N THR A 1 -10.99 -133.56 99.62
CA THR A 1 -12.25 -133.20 98.94
C THR A 1 -12.96 -132.05 99.63
N ASP A 2 -13.13 -132.03 100.95
CA ASP A 2 -13.90 -130.95 101.62
C ASP A 2 -13.23 -129.56 101.62
N SER A 3 -11.89 -129.46 101.61
CA SER A 3 -11.18 -128.17 101.49
C SER A 3 -11.28 -127.51 100.11
N GLU A 4 -11.62 -128.27 99.07
CA GLU A 4 -11.59 -127.81 97.67
C GLU A 4 -12.95 -127.25 97.24
N ALA A 5 -14.05 -127.82 97.74
CA ALA A 5 -15.41 -127.35 97.49
C ALA A 5 -15.69 -125.95 98.10
N ALA A 6 -15.12 -125.63 99.26
CA ALA A 6 -15.32 -124.34 99.92
C ALA A 6 -14.69 -123.16 99.14
N LYS A 7 -13.50 -123.36 98.55
CA LYS A 7 -12.79 -122.34 97.76
C LYS A 7 -13.51 -122.00 96.45
N VAL A 8 -14.13 -123.00 95.80
CA VAL A 8 -14.90 -122.81 94.58
C VAL A 8 -16.18 -122.00 94.85
N HIS A 9 -16.83 -122.23 96.00
CA HIS A 9 -18.03 -121.48 96.39
C HIS A 9 -17.75 -119.99 96.69
N GLU A 10 -16.65 -119.68 97.38
CA GLU A 10 -16.25 -118.28 97.64
C GLU A 10 -15.92 -117.53 96.33
N ARG A 11 -15.26 -118.20 95.38
CA ARG A 11 -14.94 -117.61 94.07
C ARG A 11 -16.19 -117.35 93.23
N LEU A 12 -17.21 -118.22 93.32
CA LEU A 12 -18.50 -118.03 92.67
C LEU A 12 -19.23 -116.78 93.15
N SER A 13 -19.22 -116.54 94.46
CA SER A 13 -19.84 -115.35 95.05
C SER A 13 -19.18 -114.05 94.53
N LEU A 14 -17.85 -113.99 94.49
CA LEU A 14 -17.11 -112.82 93.98
C LEU A 14 -17.40 -112.55 92.49
N LEU A 15 -17.45 -113.61 91.68
CA LEU A 15 -17.76 -113.49 90.24
C LEU A 15 -19.21 -113.04 90.00
N GLN A 16 -20.15 -113.51 90.83
CA GLN A 16 -21.56 -113.08 90.77
C GLN A 16 -21.72 -111.59 91.15
N THR A 17 -20.98 -111.10 92.15
CA THR A 17 -20.95 -109.67 92.48
C THR A 17 -20.37 -108.84 91.32
N GLY A 18 -19.24 -109.27 90.74
CA GLY A 18 -18.62 -108.56 89.60
C GLY A 18 -19.49 -108.51 88.34
N LYS A 19 -20.29 -109.56 88.09
CA LYS A 19 -21.29 -109.56 87.01
C LYS A 19 -22.42 -108.57 87.27
N SER A 20 -22.94 -108.51 88.50
CA SER A 20 -24.03 -107.61 88.89
C SER A 20 -23.61 -106.14 88.77
N ASP A 21 -22.38 -105.81 89.15
CA ASP A 21 -21.84 -104.43 89.02
C ASP A 21 -21.75 -104.01 87.55
N LYS A 22 -21.27 -104.91 86.68
CA LYS A 22 -21.19 -104.65 85.23
C LYS A 22 -22.57 -104.61 84.56
N GLU A 23 -23.55 -105.39 85.02
CA GLU A 23 -24.94 -105.29 84.58
C GLU A 23 -25.55 -103.91 84.91
N ALA A 24 -25.29 -103.38 86.10
CA ALA A 24 -25.72 -102.03 86.48
C ALA A 24 -25.03 -100.95 85.63
N GLU A 25 -23.74 -101.08 85.35
CA GLU A 25 -22.96 -100.17 84.51
C GLU A 25 -23.43 -100.18 83.04
N VAL A 26 -23.73 -101.36 82.47
CA VAL A 26 -24.33 -101.50 81.12
C VAL A 26 -25.69 -100.82 81.04
N SER A 27 -26.51 -100.91 82.09
CA SER A 27 -27.81 -100.23 82.15
C SER A 27 -27.64 -98.70 82.17
N ALA A 28 -26.72 -98.18 83.01
CA ALA A 28 -26.44 -96.75 83.11
C ALA A 28 -25.87 -96.15 81.82
N LEU A 29 -24.87 -96.81 81.20
CA LEU A 29 -24.31 -96.41 79.91
C LEU A 29 -25.35 -96.52 78.78
N GLY A 30 -26.29 -97.46 78.88
CA GLY A 30 -27.41 -97.61 77.95
C GLY A 30 -28.36 -96.41 77.98
N VAL A 31 -28.59 -95.84 79.17
CA VAL A 31 -29.35 -94.58 79.33
C VAL A 31 -28.56 -93.40 78.76
N GLN A 32 -27.28 -93.26 79.10
CA GLN A 32 -26.45 -92.17 78.56
C GLN A 32 -26.33 -92.18 77.03
N LEU A 33 -26.19 -93.36 76.42
CA LEU A 33 -26.17 -93.46 74.97
C LEU A 33 -27.52 -93.04 74.35
N LYS A 34 -28.65 -93.41 74.96
CA LYS A 34 -29.96 -92.95 74.52
C LYS A 34 -30.09 -91.44 74.65
N GLU A 35 -29.60 -90.83 75.73
CA GLU A 35 -29.59 -89.38 75.91
C GLU A 35 -28.74 -88.67 74.85
N LYS A 36 -27.56 -89.19 74.50
CA LYS A 36 -26.70 -88.61 73.45
C LYS A 36 -27.28 -88.77 72.04
N ILE A 37 -27.91 -89.91 71.73
CA ILE A 37 -28.63 -90.10 70.46
C ILE A 37 -29.87 -89.19 70.39
N LEU A 38 -30.57 -89.01 71.51
CA LEU A 38 -31.70 -88.08 71.59
C LEU A 38 -31.23 -86.63 71.40
N TRP A 39 -30.09 -86.25 71.96
CA TRP A 39 -29.46 -84.95 71.75
C TRP A 39 -29.10 -84.73 70.27
N GLU A 40 -28.42 -85.70 69.62
CA GLU A 40 -28.13 -85.66 68.17
C GLU A 40 -29.40 -85.48 67.33
N THR A 41 -30.45 -86.24 67.66
CA THR A 41 -31.73 -86.16 66.95
C THR A 41 -32.44 -84.82 67.20
N SER A 42 -32.33 -84.27 68.42
CA SER A 42 -32.93 -82.99 68.79
C SER A 42 -32.23 -81.78 68.16
N CYS A 43 -30.92 -81.87 67.91
CA CYS A 43 -30.14 -80.81 67.28
C CYS A 43 -30.24 -80.80 65.74
N LYS A 44 -30.67 -81.89 65.12
CA LYS A 44 -30.76 -82.01 63.65
C LYS A 44 -31.66 -80.95 62.99
N PRO A 45 -32.88 -80.66 63.48
CA PRO A 45 -33.70 -79.56 62.96
C PRO A 45 -33.05 -78.18 63.10
N GLU A 46 -32.30 -77.95 64.18
CA GLU A 46 -31.59 -76.69 64.41
C GLU A 46 -30.37 -76.53 63.49
N LEU A 47 -29.65 -77.63 63.21
CA LEU A 47 -28.54 -77.65 62.23
C LEU A 47 -29.03 -77.37 60.81
N ASP A 48 -30.15 -77.97 60.39
CA ASP A 48 -30.73 -77.71 59.06
C ASP A 48 -31.25 -76.28 58.94
N LYS A 49 -31.88 -75.76 60.00
CA LYS A 49 -32.29 -74.34 60.06
C LYS A 49 -31.09 -73.40 60.04
N ALA A 50 -30.00 -73.72 60.72
CA ALA A 50 -28.76 -72.95 60.66
C ALA A 50 -28.17 -72.94 59.24
N ARG A 51 -28.16 -74.06 58.51
CA ARG A 51 -27.67 -74.12 57.11
C ARG A 51 -28.50 -73.23 56.20
N GLN A 52 -29.82 -73.28 56.36
CA GLN A 52 -30.73 -72.44 55.58
C GLN A 52 -30.49 -70.95 55.85
N LEU A 53 -30.28 -70.58 57.12
CA LEU A 53 -29.94 -69.21 57.50
C LEU A 53 -28.57 -68.77 56.96
N ASP A 54 -27.56 -69.64 56.95
CA ASP A 54 -26.22 -69.33 56.40
C ASP A 54 -26.29 -69.08 54.88
N ILE A 55 -27.06 -69.87 54.13
CA ILE A 55 -27.32 -69.64 52.69
C ILE A 55 -28.03 -68.30 52.47
N GLN A 56 -29.08 -68.02 53.24
CA GLN A 56 -29.82 -66.77 53.14
C GLN A 56 -28.96 -65.56 53.52
N LEU A 57 -28.05 -65.69 54.49
CA LEU A 57 -27.09 -64.65 54.86
C LEU A 57 -26.13 -64.35 53.72
N ASP A 58 -25.53 -65.36 53.09
CA ASP A 58 -24.65 -65.16 51.93
C ASP A 58 -25.39 -64.54 50.73
N GLU A 59 -26.62 -64.96 50.46
CA GLU A 59 -27.46 -64.36 49.42
C GLU A 59 -27.74 -62.87 49.70
N ARG A 60 -28.12 -62.52 50.93
CA ARG A 60 -28.38 -61.13 51.32
C ARG A 60 -27.11 -60.29 51.32
N HIS A 61 -25.98 -60.84 51.76
CA HIS A 61 -24.68 -60.16 51.74
C HIS A 61 -24.22 -59.84 50.31
N ASN A 62 -24.39 -60.78 49.38
CA ASN A 62 -24.12 -60.53 47.97
C ASN A 62 -25.07 -59.50 47.35
N GLN A 63 -26.36 -59.52 47.71
CA GLN A 63 -27.32 -58.49 47.30
C GLN A 63 -26.95 -57.10 47.81
N ILE A 64 -26.48 -56.98 49.06
CA ILE A 64 -26.00 -55.72 49.65
C ILE A 64 -24.82 -55.18 48.84
N ARG A 65 -23.79 -56.00 48.59
CA ARG A 65 -22.62 -55.57 47.79
C ARG A 65 -23.00 -55.08 46.39
N GLN A 66 -23.92 -55.78 45.72
CA GLN A 66 -24.38 -55.36 44.39
C GLN A 66 -25.11 -54.02 44.48
N LEU A 67 -26.03 -53.86 45.43
CA LEU A 67 -26.78 -52.62 45.62
C LEU A 67 -25.87 -51.44 46.02
N GLU A 68 -24.83 -51.66 46.82
CA GLU A 68 -23.82 -50.63 47.15
C GLU A 68 -23.02 -50.20 45.91
N SER A 69 -22.69 -51.15 45.02
CA SER A 69 -22.01 -50.85 43.76
C SER A 69 -22.92 -50.05 42.82
N ASP A 70 -24.18 -50.48 42.66
CA ASP A 70 -25.17 -49.83 41.80
C ASP A 70 -25.52 -48.42 42.33
N GLU A 71 -25.62 -48.23 43.65
CA GLU A 71 -25.82 -46.92 44.28
C GLU A 71 -24.67 -45.96 43.94
N LYS A 72 -23.42 -46.45 44.01
CA LYS A 72 -22.25 -45.64 43.69
C LYS A 72 -22.21 -45.24 42.21
N GLU A 73 -22.58 -46.13 41.29
CA GLU A 73 -22.64 -45.83 39.86
C GLU A 73 -23.77 -44.85 39.53
N LEU A 74 -24.94 -45.00 40.16
CA LEU A 74 -26.06 -44.07 40.05
C LEU A 74 -25.72 -42.69 40.61
N SER A 75 -25.05 -42.62 41.77
CA SER A 75 -24.59 -41.35 42.36
C SER A 75 -23.61 -40.62 41.44
N LEU A 76 -22.63 -41.34 40.87
CA LEU A 76 -21.66 -40.74 39.95
C LEU A 76 -22.31 -40.26 38.64
N SER A 77 -23.28 -41.01 38.14
CA SER A 77 -24.06 -40.63 36.96
C SER A 77 -24.92 -39.40 37.23
N LEU A 78 -25.52 -39.31 38.42
CA LEU A 78 -26.29 -38.16 38.86
C LEU A 78 -25.41 -36.91 38.98
N ASP A 79 -24.27 -36.99 39.67
CA ASP A 79 -23.33 -35.88 39.84
C ASP A 79 -22.86 -35.33 38.48
N LYS A 80 -22.52 -36.23 37.55
CA LYS A 80 -22.10 -35.84 36.19
C LYS A 80 -23.22 -35.11 35.44
N MET A 81 -24.46 -35.59 35.57
CA MET A 81 -25.60 -35.00 34.90
C MET A 81 -25.97 -33.63 35.50
N GLU A 82 -25.89 -33.49 36.82
CA GLU A 82 -26.09 -32.21 37.52
C GLU A 82 -25.01 -31.18 37.13
N GLN A 83 -23.75 -31.61 36.95
CA GLN A 83 -22.70 -30.75 36.41
C GLN A 83 -22.98 -30.30 34.96
N GLU A 84 -23.50 -31.18 34.10
CA GLU A 84 -23.88 -30.81 32.73
C GLU A 84 -25.04 -29.80 32.73
N VAL A 85 -26.05 -30.00 33.58
CA VAL A 85 -27.14 -29.02 33.79
C VAL A 85 -26.59 -27.67 34.23
N ALA A 86 -25.74 -27.64 35.27
CA ALA A 86 -25.17 -26.40 35.79
C ALA A 86 -24.35 -25.65 34.73
N GLY A 87 -23.60 -26.38 33.89
CA GLY A 87 -22.87 -25.81 32.76
C GLY A 87 -23.78 -25.18 31.70
N GLN A 88 -24.86 -25.89 31.33
CA GLN A 88 -25.85 -25.39 30.37
C GLN A 88 -26.64 -24.20 30.93
N GLU A 89 -26.99 -24.19 32.21
CA GLU A 89 -27.66 -23.07 32.88
C GLU A 89 -26.77 -21.82 32.94
N ALA A 90 -25.47 -21.98 33.21
CA ALA A 90 -24.51 -20.88 33.18
C ALA A 90 -24.38 -20.27 31.78
N GLU A 91 -24.34 -21.09 30.73
CA GLU A 91 -24.35 -20.63 29.33
C GLU A 91 -25.65 -19.91 28.98
N TRP A 92 -26.80 -20.43 29.42
CA TRP A 92 -28.11 -19.79 29.24
C TRP A 92 -28.17 -18.41 29.92
N LEU A 93 -27.70 -18.29 31.16
CA LEU A 93 -27.59 -17.02 31.90
C LEU A 93 -26.70 -16.00 31.18
N SER A 94 -25.56 -16.46 30.63
CA SER A 94 -24.69 -15.59 29.84
C SER A 94 -25.36 -15.10 28.56
N LEU A 95 -26.18 -15.93 27.90
CA LEU A 95 -26.94 -15.54 26.72
C LEU A 95 -28.06 -14.56 27.07
N GLU A 96 -28.74 -14.73 28.20
CA GLU A 96 -29.72 -13.75 28.70
C GLU A 96 -29.08 -12.37 28.95
N ASP A 97 -27.93 -12.32 29.63
CA ASP A 97 -27.20 -11.05 29.84
C ASP A 97 -26.77 -10.42 28.50
N ALA A 98 -26.28 -11.22 27.55
CA ALA A 98 -25.92 -10.73 26.22
C ALA A 98 -27.14 -10.17 25.45
N LEU A 99 -28.31 -10.82 25.56
CA LEU A 99 -29.56 -10.34 24.96
C LEU A 99 -30.04 -9.06 25.64
N ALA A 100 -29.95 -8.96 26.97
CA ALA A 100 -30.30 -7.75 27.71
C ALA A 100 -29.42 -6.56 27.30
N LYS A 101 -28.10 -6.77 27.15
CA LYS A 101 -27.17 -5.76 26.62
C LYS A 101 -27.50 -5.36 25.19
N SER A 102 -27.88 -6.33 24.34
CA SER A 102 -28.32 -6.05 22.97
C SER A 102 -29.57 -5.18 22.96
N GLU A 103 -30.55 -5.45 23.83
CA GLU A 103 -31.79 -4.70 23.93
C GLU A 103 -31.55 -3.26 24.42
N GLN A 104 -30.66 -3.08 25.41
CA GLN A 104 -30.23 -1.75 25.84
C GLN A 104 -29.58 -0.95 24.70
N TRP A 105 -28.74 -1.61 23.88
CA TRP A 105 -28.13 -0.97 22.72
C TRP A 105 -29.19 -0.53 21.69
N PHE A 106 -30.15 -1.39 21.35
CA PHE A 106 -31.25 -1.02 20.44
C PHE A 106 -32.07 0.13 20.98
N THR A 107 -32.44 0.08 22.27
CA THR A 107 -33.22 1.15 22.92
C THR A 107 -32.47 2.49 22.89
N ALA A 108 -31.16 2.50 23.14
CA ALA A 108 -30.33 3.70 23.08
C ALA A 108 -30.16 4.27 21.66
N HIS A 109 -30.39 3.44 20.63
CA HIS A 109 -30.21 3.80 19.22
C HIS A 109 -31.53 3.86 18.43
N GLU A 110 -32.68 3.73 19.09
CA GLU A 110 -34.00 3.62 18.46
C GLU A 110 -34.32 4.81 17.54
N GLN A 111 -33.93 6.02 17.93
CA GLN A 111 -34.12 7.23 17.12
C GLN A 111 -33.42 7.16 15.75
N ARG A 112 -32.37 6.34 15.63
CA ARG A 112 -31.61 6.12 14.38
C ARG A 112 -31.98 4.82 13.68
N ARG A 113 -32.91 4.03 14.20
CA ARG A 113 -33.37 2.78 13.59
C ARG A 113 -33.75 2.95 12.11
N ARG A 114 -34.55 3.98 11.82
CA ARG A 114 -35.01 4.27 10.44
C ARG A 114 -33.85 4.59 9.50
N VAL A 115 -32.74 5.15 10.01
CA VAL A 115 -31.53 5.41 9.23
C VAL A 115 -30.90 4.10 8.79
N ALA A 116 -30.77 3.14 9.70
CA ALA A 116 -30.22 1.82 9.38
C ALA A 116 -31.12 1.03 8.42
N GLU A 117 -32.44 1.01 8.67
CA GLU A 117 -33.41 0.29 7.83
C GLU A 117 -33.56 0.87 6.42
N ASN A 118 -33.27 2.17 6.22
CA ASN A 118 -33.39 2.85 4.93
C ASN A 118 -32.03 3.34 4.39
N LYS A 119 -30.92 2.69 4.77
CA LYS A 119 -29.55 3.03 4.36
C LYS A 119 -29.45 3.35 2.86
N ASP A 120 -29.88 2.41 2.02
CA ASP A 120 -29.71 2.52 0.56
C ASP A 120 -30.45 3.73 -0.02
N LEU A 121 -31.66 4.00 0.46
CA LEU A 121 -32.45 5.17 0.06
C LEU A 121 -31.76 6.47 0.49
N ILE A 122 -31.33 6.54 1.74
CA ILE A 122 -30.68 7.74 2.30
C ILE A 122 -29.38 8.03 1.56
N ILE A 123 -28.51 7.03 1.38
CA ILE A 123 -27.24 7.18 0.67
C ILE A 123 -27.46 7.59 -0.79
N ALA A 124 -28.42 6.97 -1.50
CA ALA A 124 -28.75 7.36 -2.87
C ALA A 124 -29.22 8.83 -2.95
N LYS A 125 -30.06 9.27 -2.02
CA LYS A 125 -30.56 10.66 -1.96
C LYS A 125 -29.49 11.66 -1.53
N LEU A 126 -28.57 11.29 -0.64
CA LEU A 126 -27.41 12.11 -0.27
C LEU A 126 -26.41 12.22 -1.44
N THR A 127 -26.30 11.19 -2.28
CA THR A 127 -25.49 11.23 -3.50
C THR A 127 -26.09 12.21 -4.51
N GLU A 128 -27.41 12.12 -4.75
CA GLU A 128 -28.15 13.08 -5.58
C GLU A 128 -28.00 14.51 -5.04
N ALA A 129 -28.13 14.69 -3.72
CA ALA A 129 -27.91 15.98 -3.07
C ALA A 129 -26.47 16.49 -3.27
N SER A 130 -25.47 15.61 -3.27
CA SER A 130 -24.05 15.98 -3.44
C SER A 130 -23.79 16.51 -4.84
N GLU A 131 -24.38 15.87 -5.86
CA GLU A 131 -24.31 16.32 -7.25
C GLU A 131 -24.98 17.70 -7.42
N LEU A 132 -26.17 17.89 -6.85
CA LEU A 132 -26.88 19.17 -6.88
C LEU A 132 -26.09 20.25 -6.14
N TYR A 133 -25.52 19.95 -4.97
CA TYR A 133 -24.72 20.90 -4.20
C TYR A 133 -23.43 21.30 -4.96
N GLY A 134 -22.75 20.34 -5.59
CA GLY A 134 -21.62 20.63 -6.47
C GLY A 134 -22.01 21.45 -7.71
N ARG A 135 -23.24 21.30 -8.21
CA ARG A 135 -23.79 22.15 -9.28
C ARG A 135 -24.09 23.57 -8.79
N VAL A 136 -24.70 23.73 -7.62
CA VAL A 136 -24.94 25.04 -6.97
C VAL A 136 -23.63 25.81 -6.81
N SER A 137 -22.58 25.17 -6.29
CA SER A 137 -21.27 25.82 -6.13
C SER A 137 -20.67 26.27 -7.46
N ARG A 138 -20.77 25.44 -8.52
CA ARG A 138 -20.32 25.82 -9.88
C ARG A 138 -21.11 27.00 -10.46
N LEU A 139 -22.43 27.00 -10.29
CA LEU A 139 -23.30 28.08 -10.76
C LEU A 139 -23.01 29.39 -10.03
N ILE A 140 -22.83 29.37 -8.70
CA ILE A 140 -22.44 30.56 -7.92
C ILE A 140 -21.12 31.13 -8.43
N ASN A 141 -20.11 30.29 -8.65
CA ASN A 141 -18.81 30.72 -9.18
C ASN A 141 -18.95 31.29 -10.60
N GLY A 142 -19.76 30.66 -11.45
CA GLY A 142 -20.07 31.13 -12.80
C GLY A 142 -20.75 32.50 -12.81
N ILE A 143 -21.79 32.67 -11.99
CA ILE A 143 -22.49 33.95 -11.80
C ILE A 143 -21.53 35.03 -11.33
N GLN A 144 -20.67 34.73 -10.34
CA GLN A 144 -19.70 35.70 -9.83
C GLN A 144 -18.67 36.09 -10.89
N SER A 145 -18.16 35.12 -11.65
CA SER A 145 -17.22 35.37 -12.76
C SER A 145 -17.86 36.23 -13.85
N ALA A 146 -19.07 35.88 -14.31
CA ALA A 146 -19.80 36.63 -15.31
C ALA A 146 -20.11 38.05 -14.82
N ASN A 147 -20.48 38.22 -13.55
CA ASN A 147 -20.75 39.53 -12.97
C ASN A 147 -19.51 40.43 -12.93
N ASN A 148 -18.34 39.87 -12.63
CA ASN A 148 -17.06 40.59 -12.69
C ASN A 148 -16.72 41.02 -14.13
N GLN A 149 -16.83 40.10 -15.10
CA GLN A 149 -16.55 40.39 -16.51
C GLN A 149 -17.52 41.43 -17.09
N VAL A 150 -18.81 41.34 -16.77
CA VAL A 150 -19.80 42.37 -17.14
C VAL A 150 -19.41 43.73 -16.57
N GLY A 151 -18.92 43.77 -15.32
CA GLY A 151 -18.43 44.99 -14.69
C GLY A 151 -17.20 45.58 -15.39
N GLU A 152 -16.25 44.75 -15.82
CA GLU A 152 -15.06 45.16 -16.57
C GLU A 152 -15.41 45.70 -17.95
N LEU A 153 -16.21 44.97 -18.73
CA LEU A 153 -16.68 45.39 -20.05
C LEU A 153 -17.51 46.68 -19.99
N THR A 154 -18.28 46.88 -18.90
CA THR A 154 -19.03 48.13 -18.70
C THR A 154 -18.07 49.32 -18.53
N LYS A 155 -16.99 49.16 -17.76
CA LYS A 155 -15.97 50.21 -17.59
C LYS A 155 -15.23 50.50 -18.90
N GLU A 156 -14.80 49.46 -19.61
CA GLU A 156 -14.12 49.62 -20.90
C GLU A 156 -15.00 50.35 -21.92
N LYS A 157 -16.29 49.98 -21.96
CA LYS A 157 -17.28 50.67 -22.79
C LYS A 157 -17.41 52.15 -22.42
N GLU A 158 -17.51 52.49 -21.13
CA GLU A 158 -17.61 53.88 -20.67
C GLU A 158 -16.35 54.69 -21.00
N GLU A 159 -15.16 54.09 -20.96
CA GLU A 159 -13.90 54.71 -21.35
C GLU A 159 -13.87 55.00 -22.85
N ASP A 160 -14.28 54.04 -23.68
CA ASP A 160 -14.38 54.22 -25.13
C ASP A 160 -15.43 55.25 -25.53
N GLU A 161 -16.60 55.25 -24.87
CA GLU A 161 -17.64 56.26 -25.11
C GLU A 161 -17.12 57.67 -24.79
N LYS A 162 -16.30 57.84 -23.74
CA LYS A 162 -15.64 59.10 -23.42
C LYS A 162 -14.62 59.51 -24.49
N GLU A 163 -13.80 58.58 -24.97
CA GLU A 163 -12.80 58.88 -26.01
C GLU A 163 -13.47 59.22 -27.35
N VAL A 164 -14.57 58.54 -27.71
CA VAL A 164 -15.39 58.88 -28.89
C VAL A 164 -15.91 60.32 -28.80
N LEU A 165 -16.42 60.76 -27.65
CA LEU A 165 -16.88 62.15 -27.48
C LEU A 165 -15.75 63.16 -27.67
N LYS A 166 -14.55 62.86 -27.17
CA LYS A 166 -13.36 63.70 -27.34
C LYS A 166 -12.94 63.78 -28.81
N ILE A 167 -12.90 62.65 -29.53
CA ILE A 167 -12.57 62.60 -30.95
C ILE A 167 -13.62 63.31 -31.81
N ILE A 168 -14.92 63.18 -31.48
CA ILE A 168 -16.00 63.94 -32.14
C ILE A 168 -15.76 65.45 -31.99
N SER A 169 -15.34 65.93 -30.82
CA SER A 169 -15.01 67.34 -30.61
C SER A 169 -13.83 67.77 -31.50
N ILE A 170 -12.76 66.98 -31.57
CA ILE A 170 -11.60 67.25 -32.44
C ILE A 170 -12.00 67.28 -33.91
N ARG A 171 -12.79 66.29 -34.36
CA ARG A 171 -13.34 66.21 -35.71
C ARG A 171 -14.14 67.46 -36.06
N THR A 172 -14.99 67.92 -35.14
CA THR A 172 -15.86 69.08 -35.36
C THR A 172 -15.03 70.35 -35.53
N GLU A 173 -13.97 70.52 -34.74
CA GLU A 173 -13.07 71.66 -34.88
C GLU A 173 -12.28 71.60 -36.19
N LYS A 174 -11.76 70.42 -36.55
CA LYS A 174 -11.07 70.20 -37.83
C LYS A 174 -11.98 70.41 -39.04
N GLN A 175 -13.25 70.06 -38.95
CA GLN A 175 -14.23 70.35 -40.00
C GLN A 175 -14.41 71.86 -40.20
N LYS A 176 -14.46 72.66 -39.12
CA LYS A 176 -14.51 74.13 -39.25
C LYS A 176 -13.26 74.69 -39.91
N GLU A 177 -12.07 74.18 -39.58
CA GLU A 177 -10.82 74.57 -40.23
C GLU A 177 -10.85 74.28 -41.74
N LEU A 178 -11.36 73.10 -42.12
CA LEU A 178 -11.56 72.72 -43.53
C LEU A 178 -12.55 73.64 -44.24
N ASP A 179 -13.73 73.88 -43.64
CA ASP A 179 -14.80 74.70 -44.23
C ASP A 179 -14.34 76.17 -44.41
N ASN A 180 -13.59 76.70 -43.45
CA ASN A 180 -12.99 78.03 -43.54
C ASN A 180 -11.96 78.10 -44.68
N SER A 181 -11.05 77.12 -44.75
CA SER A 181 -10.05 77.05 -45.81
C SER A 181 -10.69 76.90 -47.20
N ALA A 182 -11.72 76.06 -47.33
CA ALA A 182 -12.48 75.88 -48.57
C ALA A 182 -13.20 77.16 -48.99
N SER A 183 -13.81 77.88 -48.05
CA SER A 183 -14.48 79.17 -48.32
C SER A 183 -13.49 80.22 -48.82
N THR A 184 -12.30 80.31 -48.22
CA THR A 184 -11.26 81.27 -48.67
C THR A 184 -10.70 80.94 -50.06
N LEU A 185 -10.56 79.65 -50.40
CA LEU A 185 -10.11 79.20 -51.72
C LEU A 185 -11.18 79.41 -52.79
N GLY A 186 -12.46 79.17 -52.48
CA GLY A 186 -13.57 79.36 -53.41
C GLY A 186 -13.74 80.80 -53.90
N ASN A 187 -13.25 81.78 -53.14
CA ASN A 187 -13.28 83.20 -53.49
C ASN A 187 -12.15 83.63 -54.45
N VAL A 188 -11.17 82.76 -54.73
CA VAL A 188 -10.03 83.05 -55.61
C VAL A 188 -10.22 82.35 -56.96
N ASP A 189 -10.35 83.13 -58.03
CA ASP A 189 -10.39 82.58 -59.39
C ASP A 189 -8.97 82.28 -59.89
N ILE A 190 -8.55 81.02 -59.72
CA ILE A 190 -7.25 80.53 -60.16
C ILE A 190 -7.04 80.64 -61.68
N ASN A 191 -8.09 80.46 -62.48
CA ASN A 191 -8.00 80.54 -63.94
C ASN A 191 -7.76 81.99 -64.37
N ARG A 192 -8.39 82.95 -63.69
CA ARG A 192 -8.12 84.39 -63.90
C ARG A 192 -6.66 84.72 -63.59
N LEU A 193 -6.15 84.32 -62.43
CA LEU A 193 -4.75 84.60 -62.04
C LEU A 193 -3.73 83.96 -62.99
N GLN A 194 -3.93 82.70 -63.39
CA GLN A 194 -3.05 82.03 -64.36
C GLN A 194 -3.08 82.68 -65.75
N ASN A 195 -4.26 83.11 -66.20
CA ASN A 195 -4.41 83.83 -67.48
C ASN A 195 -3.83 85.24 -67.44
N GLU A 196 -3.96 85.96 -66.33
CA GLU A 196 -3.35 87.27 -66.14
C GLU A 196 -1.81 87.14 -66.13
N LYS A 197 -1.28 86.13 -65.43
CA LYS A 197 0.16 85.83 -65.40
C LYS A 197 0.71 85.50 -66.78
N SER A 198 0.05 84.62 -67.54
CA SER A 198 0.51 84.26 -68.90
C SER A 198 0.49 85.45 -69.87
N LYS A 199 -0.50 86.35 -69.74
CA LYS A 199 -0.53 87.61 -70.49
C LYS A 199 0.62 88.54 -70.10
N LYS A 200 0.91 88.70 -68.81
CA LYS A 200 2.03 89.54 -68.34
C LYS A 200 3.38 88.96 -68.76
N ASP A 201 3.57 87.64 -68.71
CA ASP A 201 4.77 86.96 -69.22
C ASP A 201 5.01 87.27 -70.71
N ALA A 202 3.97 87.18 -71.53
CA ALA A 202 4.07 87.47 -72.96
C ALA A 202 4.45 88.95 -73.20
N VAL A 203 3.84 89.89 -72.48
CA VAL A 203 4.17 91.32 -72.56
C VAL A 203 5.59 91.60 -72.06
N LEU A 204 6.04 90.93 -71.00
CA LEU A 204 7.38 91.08 -70.46
C LEU A 204 8.44 90.61 -71.47
N ASN A 205 8.25 89.45 -72.10
CA ASN A 205 9.15 88.94 -73.13
C ASN A 205 9.22 89.89 -74.33
N ASP A 206 8.06 90.37 -74.81
CA ASP A 206 7.98 91.33 -75.91
C ASP A 206 8.70 92.65 -75.54
N LEU A 207 8.57 93.14 -74.30
CA LEU A 207 9.24 94.36 -73.79
C LEU A 207 10.75 94.20 -73.65
N VAL A 208 11.23 93.05 -73.17
CA VAL A 208 12.67 92.76 -73.05
C VAL A 208 13.32 92.75 -74.43
N GLU A 209 12.72 92.04 -75.39
CA GLU A 209 13.23 91.99 -76.76
C GLU A 209 13.18 93.37 -77.44
N ALA A 210 12.08 94.11 -77.25
CA ALA A 210 11.95 95.47 -77.74
C ALA A 210 13.06 96.36 -77.19
N LYS A 211 13.24 96.41 -75.86
CA LYS A 211 14.27 97.24 -75.21
C LYS A 211 15.67 96.96 -75.75
N ALA A 212 16.03 95.68 -75.90
CA ALA A 212 17.32 95.29 -76.47
C ALA A 212 17.50 95.76 -77.93
N ASN A 213 16.45 95.64 -78.76
CA ASN A 213 16.48 96.12 -80.14
C ASN A 213 16.61 97.64 -80.22
N TRP A 214 15.89 98.39 -79.37
CA TRP A 214 15.96 99.85 -79.31
C TRP A 214 17.33 100.36 -78.88
N GLU A 215 17.86 99.85 -77.76
CA GLU A 215 19.19 100.24 -77.25
C GLU A 215 20.27 100.04 -78.31
N ARG A 216 20.19 98.95 -79.08
CA ARG A 216 21.10 98.67 -80.17
C ARG A 216 20.91 99.62 -81.37
N ILE A 217 19.67 99.94 -81.77
CA ILE A 217 19.40 100.95 -82.81
C ILE A 217 20.00 102.30 -82.43
N TYR A 218 19.79 102.72 -81.17
CA TYR A 218 20.29 104.00 -80.68
C TYR A 218 21.82 104.06 -80.68
N GLN A 219 22.49 103.02 -80.18
CA GLN A 219 23.96 102.91 -80.18
C GLN A 219 24.55 102.92 -81.59
N GLU A 220 24.01 102.11 -82.50
CA GLU A 220 24.48 102.04 -83.89
C GLU A 220 24.18 103.35 -84.64
N GLY A 221 23.03 103.98 -84.38
CA GLY A 221 22.66 105.28 -84.97
C GLY A 221 23.60 106.40 -84.55
N PHE A 222 24.02 106.44 -83.28
CA PHE A 222 25.02 107.38 -82.79
C PHE A 222 26.38 107.15 -83.48
N SER A 223 26.83 105.90 -83.56
CA SER A 223 28.06 105.51 -84.25
C SER A 223 28.05 105.89 -85.74
N LEU A 224 26.93 105.65 -86.44
CA LEU A 224 26.74 106.01 -87.84
C LEU A 224 26.83 107.53 -88.06
N LYS A 225 26.25 108.34 -87.17
CA LYS A 225 26.35 109.82 -87.23
C LYS A 225 27.79 110.29 -87.10
N SER A 226 28.58 109.65 -86.23
CA SER A 226 30.01 109.95 -86.07
C SER A 226 30.81 109.58 -87.33
N LEU A 227 30.59 108.38 -87.88
CA LEU A 227 31.27 107.93 -89.11
C LEU A 227 30.94 108.79 -90.33
N ARG A 228 29.67 109.21 -90.48
CA ARG A 228 29.27 110.14 -91.56
C ARG A 228 30.00 111.48 -91.45
N LYS A 229 30.18 112.00 -90.23
CA LYS A 229 30.94 113.24 -89.98
C LYS A 229 32.43 113.07 -90.30
N GLU A 230 32.99 111.91 -90.00
CA GLU A 230 34.37 111.58 -90.36
C GLU A 230 34.56 111.47 -91.88
N LEU A 231 33.62 110.84 -92.59
CA LEU A 231 33.63 110.76 -94.05
C LEU A 231 33.59 112.16 -94.69
N THR A 232 32.70 113.05 -94.22
CA THR A 232 32.64 114.44 -94.73
C THR A 232 33.94 115.22 -94.49
N LEU A 233 34.56 115.04 -93.32
CA LEU A 233 35.84 115.68 -93.02
C LEU A 233 36.98 115.14 -93.92
N ASN A 234 36.96 113.85 -94.22
CA ASN A 234 37.92 113.22 -95.11
C ASN A 234 37.70 113.64 -96.57
N ASP A 235 36.45 113.87 -97.00
CA ASP A 235 36.10 114.45 -98.30
C ASP A 235 36.69 115.85 -98.45
N GLU A 236 36.46 116.73 -97.47
CA GLU A 236 36.98 118.11 -97.46
C GLU A 236 38.52 118.13 -97.49
N LYS A 237 39.18 117.29 -96.69
CA LYS A 237 40.65 117.17 -96.69
C LYS A 237 41.18 116.70 -98.04
N ARG A 238 40.50 115.77 -98.69
CA ARG A 238 40.89 115.27 -100.01
C ARG A 238 40.78 116.37 -101.06
N GLU A 239 39.67 117.10 -101.08
CA GLU A 239 39.47 118.22 -102.03
C GLU A 239 40.52 119.32 -101.81
N ALA A 240 40.83 119.66 -100.55
CA ALA A 240 41.90 120.61 -100.24
C ALA A 240 43.28 120.12 -100.70
N THR A 241 43.58 118.83 -100.49
CA THR A 241 44.86 118.22 -100.91
C THR A 241 44.96 118.11 -102.45
N GLU A 242 43.85 117.81 -103.13
CA GLU A 242 43.74 117.82 -104.61
C GLU A 242 44.04 119.22 -105.16
N ALA A 243 43.43 120.26 -104.58
CA ALA A 243 43.67 121.65 -104.99
C ALA A 243 45.10 122.13 -104.69
N GLU A 244 45.70 121.70 -103.57
CA GLU A 244 47.11 121.97 -103.26
C GLU A 244 48.07 121.23 -104.21
N LEU A 245 47.73 120.01 -104.62
CA LEU A 245 48.51 119.24 -105.58
C LEU A 245 48.51 119.90 -106.96
N GLU A 246 47.35 120.42 -107.42
CA GLU A 246 47.28 121.18 -108.67
C GLU A 246 48.20 122.41 -108.66
N LYS A 247 48.21 123.16 -107.55
CA LYS A 247 49.14 124.30 -107.37
C LYS A 247 50.59 123.84 -107.36
N ALA A 248 50.91 122.80 -106.60
CA ALA A 248 52.26 122.26 -106.51
C ALA A 248 52.75 121.71 -107.87
N LEU A 249 51.87 121.13 -108.69
CA LEU A 249 52.17 120.71 -110.06
C LEU A 249 52.51 121.91 -110.96
N HIS A 250 51.75 123.00 -110.85
CA HIS A 250 52.00 124.23 -111.61
C HIS A 250 53.31 124.91 -111.18
N ASP A 251 53.53 125.04 -109.87
CA ASP A 251 54.76 125.60 -109.30
C ASP A 251 55.97 124.75 -109.72
N PHE A 252 55.84 123.41 -109.64
CA PHE A 252 56.85 122.47 -110.10
C PHE A 252 57.20 122.67 -111.58
N GLN A 253 56.21 122.74 -112.47
CA GLN A 253 56.43 123.02 -113.91
C GLN A 253 57.13 124.37 -114.14
N THR A 254 56.74 125.40 -113.39
CA THR A 254 57.35 126.73 -113.50
C THR A 254 58.82 126.67 -113.09
N LYS A 255 59.14 126.04 -111.94
CA LYS A 255 60.51 125.90 -111.47
C LYS A 255 61.37 124.98 -112.33
N GLU A 256 60.75 124.01 -113.01
CA GLU A 256 61.42 123.19 -114.03
C GLU A 256 61.88 124.08 -115.20
N THR A 257 60.99 124.91 -115.75
CA THR A 257 61.35 125.82 -116.85
C THR A 257 62.38 126.89 -116.44
N GLU A 258 62.29 127.45 -115.22
CA GLU A 258 63.28 128.40 -114.69
C GLU A 258 64.66 127.76 -114.56
N LYS A 259 64.73 126.50 -114.08
CA LYS A 259 65.99 125.76 -113.97
C LYS A 259 66.63 125.55 -115.34
N GLU A 260 65.84 125.17 -116.34
CA GLU A 260 66.31 125.00 -117.72
C GLU A 260 66.80 126.32 -118.33
N ALA A 261 66.08 127.42 -118.09
CA ALA A 261 66.48 128.75 -118.57
C ALA A 261 67.78 129.22 -117.88
N ALA A 262 67.89 129.10 -116.57
CA ALA A 262 69.09 129.46 -115.80
C ALA A 262 70.30 128.61 -116.22
N PHE A 263 70.08 127.33 -116.56
CA PHE A 263 71.09 126.46 -117.13
C PHE A 263 71.62 126.99 -118.47
N GLY A 264 70.72 127.40 -119.38
CA GLY A 264 71.10 127.96 -120.68
C GLY A 264 71.84 129.29 -120.58
N ILE A 265 71.48 130.17 -119.63
CA ILE A 265 72.20 131.44 -119.39
C ILE A 265 73.61 131.17 -118.85
N LEU A 266 73.75 130.20 -117.92
CA LEU A 266 75.03 129.77 -117.40
C LEU A 266 75.98 129.29 -118.50
N GLU A 267 75.46 128.51 -119.44
CA GLU A 267 76.23 128.00 -120.56
C GLU A 267 76.72 129.12 -121.50
N ASN A 268 75.87 130.10 -121.81
CA ASN A 268 76.22 131.26 -122.62
C ASN A 268 77.25 132.19 -121.96
N ALA A 269 77.11 132.46 -120.65
CA ALA A 269 78.04 133.32 -119.92
C ALA A 269 79.47 132.73 -119.88
N ARG A 270 79.61 131.40 -119.82
CA ARG A 270 80.90 130.70 -119.86
C ARG A 270 81.65 130.90 -121.19
N LEU A 271 80.93 131.04 -122.30
CA LEU A 271 81.52 131.17 -123.64
C LEU A 271 82.12 132.58 -123.92
N ALA A 272 81.67 133.64 -123.24
CA ALA A 272 82.03 135.03 -123.57
C ALA A 272 83.40 135.52 -123.03
N VAL A 273 84.08 134.78 -122.16
CA VAL A 273 85.22 135.27 -121.33
C VAL A 273 86.62 135.00 -121.93
N THR A 274 86.77 134.46 -123.15
CA THR A 274 88.10 134.00 -123.64
C THR A 274 88.39 134.32 -125.13
N GLU A 275 89.39 135.19 -125.42
CA GLU A 275 90.52 135.00 -126.39
C GLU A 275 91.05 136.18 -127.29
N SER A 276 90.36 137.31 -127.58
CA SER A 276 90.87 138.23 -128.65
C SER A 276 91.55 139.56 -128.24
N LEU A 277 91.24 140.15 -127.07
CA LEU A 277 91.60 141.56 -126.78
C LEU A 277 92.90 141.79 -125.97
N GLU A 278 93.45 140.77 -125.32
CA GLU A 278 94.62 140.92 -124.44
C GLU A 278 95.96 140.98 -125.21
N LYS A 279 96.06 140.34 -126.38
CA LYS A 279 97.32 140.24 -127.15
C LYS A 279 97.71 141.52 -127.93
N VAL A 280 96.77 142.41 -128.23
CA VAL A 280 97.02 143.66 -129.01
C VAL A 280 97.52 144.81 -128.12
N ARG A 281 97.12 144.84 -126.84
CA ARG A 281 97.44 145.94 -125.92
C ARG A 281 98.88 145.95 -125.41
N ALA A 282 99.58 144.82 -125.42
CA ALA A 282 100.95 144.71 -124.90
C ALA A 282 102.06 145.31 -125.80
N ARG A 283 101.75 145.86 -127.00
CA ARG A 283 102.76 146.25 -128.01
C ARG A 283 102.92 147.77 -128.28
N LEU A 284 102.26 148.67 -127.54
CA LEU A 284 102.36 150.13 -127.75
C LEU A 284 103.43 150.79 -126.85
N ARG A 285 104.28 151.68 -127.40
CA ARG A 285 105.33 152.44 -126.69
C ARG A 285 105.11 153.97 -126.83
N GLU A 286 105.63 154.75 -125.89
CA GLU A 286 105.44 156.21 -125.80
C GLU A 286 106.43 156.98 -126.71
N ASN A 287 105.96 158.00 -127.42
CA ASN A 287 106.71 158.86 -128.38
C ASN A 287 107.12 158.28 -129.76
N GLU A 288 106.54 157.15 -130.19
CA GLU A 288 106.59 156.70 -131.60
C GLU A 288 105.18 156.64 -132.22
N ALA A 289 105.06 156.87 -133.54
CA ALA A 289 103.79 156.89 -134.25
C ALA A 289 103.17 155.47 -134.39
N CYS A 290 101.90 155.32 -133.98
CA CYS A 290 101.16 154.06 -134.02
C CYS A 290 100.90 153.54 -135.45
N PRO A 291 101.06 152.23 -135.74
CA PRO A 291 100.85 151.64 -137.06
C PRO A 291 99.37 151.55 -137.50
N VAL A 292 98.43 151.90 -136.62
CA VAL A 292 96.99 151.94 -136.95
C VAL A 292 96.46 153.38 -137.14
N CYS A 293 97.02 154.38 -136.45
CA CYS A 293 96.45 155.73 -136.45
C CYS A 293 97.45 156.90 -136.50
N GLY A 294 98.77 156.66 -136.53
CA GLY A 294 99.80 157.68 -136.72
C GLY A 294 100.01 158.69 -135.58
N SER A 295 99.26 158.60 -134.48
CA SER A 295 99.35 159.52 -133.35
C SER A 295 100.43 159.11 -132.34
N ILE A 296 100.92 160.07 -131.54
CA ILE A 296 102.05 159.93 -130.60
C ILE A 296 101.60 159.82 -129.12
N HIS A 297 100.29 159.76 -128.83
CA HIS A 297 99.72 159.67 -127.47
C HIS A 297 98.62 158.60 -127.38
N HIS A 298 98.68 157.70 -126.38
CA HIS A 298 97.76 156.55 -126.20
C HIS A 298 97.13 156.49 -124.79
N PRO A 299 95.79 156.54 -124.63
CA PRO A 299 95.16 156.64 -123.30
C PRO A 299 94.86 155.30 -122.57
N TYR A 300 95.15 154.13 -123.14
CA TYR A 300 94.62 152.85 -122.60
C TYR A 300 95.64 151.70 -122.58
N VAL A 301 96.52 151.70 -121.57
CA VAL A 301 97.58 150.68 -121.35
C VAL A 301 97.35 149.85 -120.06
N SER A 302 96.15 149.85 -119.45
CA SER A 302 95.90 149.08 -118.21
C SER A 302 94.52 148.38 -118.15
N GLU A 303 94.49 147.21 -117.49
CA GLU A 303 93.49 146.12 -117.44
C GLU A 303 92.08 146.46 -116.86
N HIS A 304 91.04 145.63 -117.12
CA HIS A 304 89.65 145.82 -116.64
C HIS A 304 89.03 144.59 -115.90
N PRO A 305 88.51 144.72 -114.66
CA PRO A 305 87.95 143.64 -113.81
C PRO A 305 86.52 143.11 -114.08
N VAL A 306 85.79 143.59 -115.09
CA VAL A 306 84.31 143.45 -115.14
C VAL A 306 83.79 142.04 -115.50
N TYR A 307 84.58 141.19 -116.16
CA TYR A 307 84.08 139.93 -116.72
C TYR A 307 83.97 138.76 -115.71
N LYS A 308 84.78 138.76 -114.64
CA LYS A 308 84.85 137.62 -113.71
C LYS A 308 83.70 137.58 -112.71
N GLU A 309 83.14 138.75 -112.36
CA GLU A 309 81.97 138.87 -111.46
C GLU A 309 80.66 138.39 -112.12
N VAL A 310 80.50 138.61 -113.42
CA VAL A 310 79.27 138.21 -114.14
C VAL A 310 79.12 136.68 -114.15
N LEU A 311 80.20 135.92 -114.35
CA LEU A 311 80.13 134.46 -114.43
C LEU A 311 79.77 133.79 -113.10
N THR A 312 80.35 134.29 -111.99
CA THR A 312 80.05 133.77 -110.65
C THR A 312 78.64 134.11 -110.18
N SER A 313 78.06 135.21 -110.69
CA SER A 313 76.64 135.51 -110.48
C SER A 313 75.75 134.44 -111.09
N VAL A 314 75.95 134.11 -112.37
CA VAL A 314 75.07 133.20 -113.10
C VAL A 314 75.14 131.76 -112.57
N GLU A 315 76.31 131.29 -112.09
CA GLU A 315 76.42 129.97 -111.44
C GLU A 315 75.62 129.87 -110.14
N ARG A 316 75.54 130.96 -109.38
CA ARG A 316 74.73 131.03 -108.16
C ARG A 316 73.25 130.95 -108.48
N ASP A 317 72.81 131.66 -109.52
CA ASP A 317 71.42 131.72 -109.94
C ASP A 317 70.91 130.33 -110.41
N TYR A 318 71.74 129.56 -111.13
CA TYR A 318 71.39 128.19 -111.51
C TYR A 318 71.24 127.25 -110.30
N LYS A 319 72.19 127.26 -109.36
CA LYS A 319 72.08 126.44 -108.13
C LYS A 319 70.84 126.77 -107.32
N GLN A 320 70.51 128.06 -107.21
CA GLN A 320 69.30 128.49 -106.54
C GLN A 320 68.04 127.96 -107.25
N SER A 321 68.03 127.98 -108.58
CA SER A 321 66.91 127.42 -109.37
C SER A 321 66.78 125.91 -109.23
N GLU A 322 67.89 125.16 -109.13
CA GLU A 322 67.88 123.71 -108.92
C GLU A 322 67.34 123.30 -107.54
N GLU A 323 67.73 124.00 -106.48
CA GLU A 323 67.16 123.78 -105.14
C GLU A 323 65.66 124.07 -105.09
N SER A 324 65.22 125.14 -105.76
CA SER A 324 63.80 125.47 -105.89
C SER A 324 63.00 124.38 -106.61
N TYR A 325 63.54 123.79 -107.68
CA TYR A 325 62.93 122.63 -108.34
C TYR A 325 62.80 121.41 -107.42
N GLY A 326 63.87 121.07 -106.69
CA GLY A 326 63.87 119.93 -105.77
C GLY A 326 62.84 120.05 -104.64
N LYS A 327 62.59 121.27 -104.14
CA LYS A 327 61.56 121.54 -103.13
C LYS A 327 60.15 121.30 -103.67
N GLU A 328 59.84 121.77 -104.88
CA GLU A 328 58.51 121.58 -105.47
C GLU A 328 58.25 120.12 -105.87
N LEU A 329 59.28 119.38 -106.31
CA LEU A 329 59.17 117.94 -106.57
C LEU A 329 58.79 117.16 -105.31
N ALA A 330 59.47 117.42 -104.19
CA ALA A 330 59.18 116.79 -102.91
C ALA A 330 57.77 117.16 -102.39
N ARG A 331 57.35 118.42 -102.59
CA ARG A 331 56.01 118.90 -102.26
C ARG A 331 54.93 118.16 -103.05
N LYS A 332 55.10 118.01 -104.37
CA LYS A 332 54.20 117.25 -105.26
C LYS A 332 54.04 115.80 -104.78
N THR A 333 55.14 115.06 -104.63
CA THR A 333 55.09 113.63 -104.26
C THR A 333 54.44 113.39 -102.88
N ARG A 334 54.66 114.30 -101.92
CA ARG A 334 54.02 114.23 -100.60
C ARG A 334 52.49 114.36 -100.71
N LEU A 335 52.01 115.28 -101.54
CA LEU A 335 50.59 115.51 -101.75
C LEU A 335 49.93 114.33 -102.49
N GLU A 336 50.61 113.71 -103.46
CA GLU A 336 50.15 112.47 -104.13
C GLU A 336 49.95 111.32 -103.13
N GLN A 337 50.94 111.06 -102.25
CA GLN A 337 50.82 110.02 -101.22
C GLN A 337 49.69 110.31 -100.21
N MET A 338 49.49 111.58 -99.85
CA MET A 338 48.41 111.98 -98.94
C MET A 338 47.04 111.73 -99.55
N LEU A 339 46.87 111.94 -100.86
CA LEU A 339 45.62 111.65 -101.57
C LEU A 339 45.29 110.16 -101.61
N ASP A 340 46.27 109.29 -101.85
CA ASP A 340 46.02 107.85 -101.89
C ASP A 340 45.62 107.31 -100.51
N ASN A 341 46.25 107.77 -99.43
CA ASN A 341 45.83 107.45 -98.06
C ASN A 341 44.40 107.92 -97.77
N LEU A 342 44.02 109.12 -98.21
CA LEU A 342 42.67 109.65 -98.03
C LEU A 342 41.63 108.84 -98.83
N LYS A 343 41.95 108.37 -100.04
CA LYS A 343 41.06 107.49 -100.82
C LYS A 343 40.79 106.17 -100.09
N GLU A 344 41.83 105.53 -99.55
CA GLU A 344 41.69 104.26 -98.84
C GLU A 344 40.89 104.42 -97.55
N LEU A 345 41.14 105.48 -96.78
CA LEU A 345 40.40 105.77 -95.55
C LEU A 345 38.92 106.02 -95.85
N ARG A 346 38.59 106.81 -96.87
CA ARG A 346 37.19 107.05 -97.29
C ARG A 346 36.47 105.78 -97.68
N LEU A 347 37.13 104.87 -98.42
CA LEU A 347 36.53 103.60 -98.83
C LEU A 347 36.17 102.75 -97.60
N ARG A 348 37.10 102.63 -96.64
CA ARG A 348 36.85 101.91 -95.37
C ARG A 348 35.69 102.53 -94.57
N THR A 349 35.73 103.84 -94.34
CA THR A 349 34.66 104.55 -93.61
C THR A 349 33.31 104.39 -94.32
N ARG A 350 33.29 104.38 -95.67
CA ARG A 350 32.06 104.17 -96.45
C ARG A 350 31.51 102.75 -96.28
N THR A 351 32.35 101.72 -96.32
CA THR A 351 31.91 100.33 -96.09
C THR A 351 31.34 100.15 -94.68
N GLU A 352 31.98 100.72 -93.66
CA GLU A 352 31.46 100.67 -92.28
C GLU A 352 30.11 101.39 -92.13
N ILE A 353 29.91 102.50 -92.85
CA ILE A 353 28.61 103.20 -92.92
C ILE A 353 27.54 102.28 -93.51
N ASP A 354 27.81 101.65 -94.66
CA ASP A 354 26.83 100.79 -95.36
C ASP A 354 26.46 99.55 -94.51
N ASP A 355 27.42 98.96 -93.78
CA ASP A 355 27.17 97.82 -92.90
C ASP A 355 26.35 98.21 -91.66
N LYS A 356 26.64 99.36 -91.04
CA LYS A 356 25.83 99.87 -89.91
C LYS A 356 24.43 100.27 -90.34
N GLU A 357 24.26 100.83 -91.54
CA GLU A 357 22.94 101.14 -92.10
C GLU A 357 22.09 99.87 -92.25
N LYS A 358 22.66 98.76 -92.74
CA LYS A 358 21.96 97.46 -92.81
C LYS A 358 21.55 96.95 -91.42
N VAL A 359 22.47 96.98 -90.45
CA VAL A 359 22.17 96.53 -89.07
C VAL A 359 21.04 97.35 -88.45
N ILE A 360 21.07 98.68 -88.61
CA ILE A 360 20.01 99.57 -88.12
C ILE A 360 18.68 99.27 -88.82
N GLN A 361 18.69 99.03 -90.14
CA GLN A 361 17.48 98.70 -90.91
C GLN A 361 16.84 97.38 -90.43
N ASP A 362 17.64 96.34 -90.23
CA ASP A 362 17.15 95.04 -89.74
C ASP A 362 16.58 95.14 -88.32
N LEU A 363 17.26 95.88 -87.43
CA LEU A 363 16.79 96.08 -86.07
C LEU A 363 15.52 96.93 -86.03
N ARG A 364 15.42 97.97 -86.88
CA ARG A 364 14.19 98.78 -87.01
C ARG A 364 13.01 97.93 -87.48
N ALA A 365 13.22 97.06 -88.46
CA ALA A 365 12.17 96.16 -88.94
C ALA A 365 11.68 95.18 -87.84
N LYS A 366 12.58 94.75 -86.93
CA LYS A 366 12.20 93.94 -85.75
C LYS A 366 11.50 94.77 -84.68
N TRP A 367 12.00 95.97 -84.42
CA TRP A 367 11.42 96.92 -83.46
C TRP A 367 10.00 97.34 -83.87
N GLU A 368 9.76 97.67 -85.14
CA GLU A 368 8.43 98.05 -85.68
C GLU A 368 7.39 96.92 -85.58
N LYS A 369 7.83 95.67 -85.58
CA LYS A 369 6.96 94.50 -85.39
C LYS A 369 6.65 94.20 -83.92
N SER A 370 7.35 94.83 -82.98
CA SER A 370 7.08 94.64 -81.55
C SER A 370 5.74 95.25 -81.17
N ARG A 371 5.00 94.57 -80.28
CA ARG A 371 3.73 95.08 -79.74
C ARG A 371 3.89 96.39 -78.96
N VAL A 372 5.10 96.66 -78.49
CA VAL A 372 5.47 97.85 -77.72
C VAL A 372 5.61 99.07 -78.63
N TYR A 373 5.90 98.86 -79.93
CA TYR A 373 6.15 99.92 -80.90
C TYR A 373 5.02 100.97 -80.94
N VAL A 374 3.77 100.52 -80.98
CA VAL A 374 2.58 101.41 -81.06
C VAL A 374 2.46 102.33 -79.85
N LYS A 375 2.81 101.85 -78.66
CA LYS A 375 2.79 102.66 -77.42
C LYS A 375 3.94 103.68 -77.36
N MET A 376 4.95 103.50 -78.20
CA MET A 376 6.18 104.29 -78.20
C MET A 376 6.18 105.42 -79.22
N ILE A 377 5.17 105.50 -80.09
CA ILE A 377 5.11 106.45 -81.21
C ILE A 377 5.22 107.90 -80.71
N ASP A 378 4.58 108.18 -79.57
CA ASP A 378 4.52 109.53 -78.98
C ASP A 378 5.67 109.81 -77.99
N VAL A 379 6.57 108.85 -77.74
CA VAL A 379 7.72 109.02 -76.85
C VAL A 379 8.91 109.56 -77.65
N ILE A 380 9.47 110.67 -77.15
CA ILE A 380 10.66 111.32 -77.71
C ILE A 380 11.82 110.31 -77.73
N GLU A 381 12.55 110.26 -78.85
CA GLU A 381 13.59 109.26 -79.14
C GLU A 381 14.62 109.12 -78.01
N GLU A 382 15.05 110.22 -77.40
CA GLU A 382 16.01 110.25 -76.30
C GLU A 382 15.48 109.64 -74.98
N GLU A 383 14.16 109.70 -74.72
CA GLU A 383 13.53 109.21 -73.48
C GLU A 383 13.09 107.75 -73.59
N ARG A 384 13.16 107.16 -74.80
CA ARG A 384 12.66 105.82 -75.08
C ARG A 384 13.30 104.72 -74.23
N THR A 385 14.60 104.85 -73.95
CA THR A 385 15.34 103.86 -73.13
C THR A 385 14.88 103.86 -71.68
N GLU A 386 14.65 105.04 -71.10
CA GLU A 386 14.17 105.19 -69.73
C GLU A 386 12.73 104.69 -69.60
N TRP A 387 11.86 105.06 -70.53
CA TRP A 387 10.47 104.60 -70.55
C TRP A 387 10.37 103.07 -70.65
N LEU A 388 11.15 102.43 -71.53
CA LEU A 388 11.18 100.96 -71.64
C LEU A 388 11.67 100.31 -70.35
N GLY A 389 12.60 100.95 -69.63
CA GLY A 389 13.03 100.50 -68.30
C GLY A 389 11.91 100.56 -67.25
N LEU A 390 11.20 101.67 -67.18
CA LEU A 390 10.09 101.87 -66.24
C LEU A 390 8.91 100.93 -66.52
N GLU A 391 8.49 100.81 -67.79
CA GLU A 391 7.37 99.93 -68.18
C GLU A 391 7.71 98.45 -67.93
N LEU A 392 8.96 98.05 -68.16
CA LEU A 392 9.43 96.69 -67.88
C LEU A 392 9.44 96.39 -66.38
N ASN A 393 9.88 97.32 -65.53
CA ASN A 393 9.80 97.16 -64.07
C ASN A 393 8.34 97.09 -63.60
N ARG A 394 7.47 97.96 -64.12
CA ARG A 394 6.04 97.95 -63.79
C ARG A 394 5.37 96.60 -64.09
N ILE A 395 5.65 96.01 -65.26
CA ILE A 395 5.12 94.69 -65.62
C ILE A 395 5.74 93.57 -64.76
N ARG A 396 7.02 93.68 -64.36
CA ARG A 396 7.66 92.73 -63.43
C ARG A 396 7.00 92.77 -62.05
N ASP A 397 6.74 93.96 -61.51
CA ASP A 397 6.09 94.11 -60.20
C ASP A 397 4.68 93.49 -60.23
N GLU A 398 3.91 93.73 -61.29
CA GLU A 398 2.59 93.10 -61.49
C GLU A 398 2.68 91.57 -61.63
N GLN A 399 3.71 91.05 -62.30
CA GLN A 399 3.95 89.60 -62.42
C GLN A 399 4.33 88.98 -61.07
N GLU A 400 5.16 89.66 -60.28
CA GLU A 400 5.57 89.20 -58.95
C GLU A 400 4.39 89.16 -57.97
N GLN A 401 3.51 90.17 -58.00
CA GLN A 401 2.26 90.15 -57.24
C GLN A 401 1.37 88.95 -57.60
N LEU A 402 1.19 88.67 -58.90
CA LEU A 402 0.41 87.51 -59.36
C LEU A 402 1.05 86.18 -58.93
N LEU A 403 2.38 86.07 -58.96
CA LEU A 403 3.09 84.88 -58.48
C LEU A 403 2.91 84.68 -56.97
N GLU A 404 2.93 85.75 -56.19
CA GLU A 404 2.71 85.68 -54.74
C GLU A 404 1.27 85.29 -54.40
N GLU A 405 0.28 85.81 -55.12
CA GLU A 405 -1.12 85.36 -54.99
C GLU A 405 -1.28 83.87 -55.35
N LEU A 406 -0.62 83.40 -56.41
CA LEU A 406 -0.62 81.98 -56.80
C LEU A 406 0.07 81.09 -55.75
N ARG A 407 1.17 81.53 -55.14
CA ARG A 407 1.82 80.81 -54.03
C ARG A 407 0.90 80.72 -52.82
N SER A 408 0.33 81.85 -52.39
CA SER A 408 -0.63 81.91 -51.28
C SER A 408 -1.84 81.00 -51.50
N TYR A 409 -2.36 80.93 -52.74
CA TYR A 409 -3.41 79.99 -53.11
C TYR A 409 -2.96 78.53 -52.98
N ASN A 410 -1.79 78.17 -53.51
CA ASN A 410 -1.27 76.80 -53.43
C ASN A 410 -1.01 76.36 -51.99
N GLU A 411 -0.44 77.22 -51.14
CA GLU A 411 -0.24 76.92 -49.72
C GLU A 411 -1.56 76.66 -48.98
N LYS A 412 -2.60 77.47 -49.26
CA LYS A 412 -3.95 77.27 -48.69
C LYS A 412 -4.58 75.97 -49.20
N ARG A 413 -4.36 75.62 -50.48
CA ARG A 413 -4.83 74.36 -51.07
C ARG A 413 -4.16 73.15 -50.40
N GLU A 414 -2.84 73.18 -50.22
CA GLU A 414 -2.11 72.12 -49.52
C GLU A 414 -2.58 71.96 -48.07
N ARG A 415 -2.84 73.07 -47.37
CA ARG A 415 -3.43 73.04 -46.01
C ARG A 415 -4.83 72.41 -46.01
N MET A 416 -5.67 72.75 -46.99
CA MET A 416 -7.02 72.17 -47.14
C MET A 416 -6.94 70.65 -47.38
N ASP A 417 -6.07 70.20 -48.29
CA ASP A 417 -5.84 68.78 -48.55
C ASP A 417 -5.30 68.07 -47.29
N LYS A 418 -4.44 68.73 -46.50
CA LYS A 418 -3.97 68.22 -45.20
C LYS A 418 -5.11 68.05 -44.20
N TYR A 419 -5.96 69.07 -44.00
CA TYR A 419 -7.12 68.97 -43.10
C TYR A 419 -8.11 67.89 -43.55
N ARG A 420 -8.29 67.72 -44.86
CA ARG A 420 -9.12 66.64 -45.42
C ARG A 420 -8.56 65.27 -45.07
N ASN A 421 -7.25 65.06 -45.21
CA ASN A 421 -6.60 63.80 -44.84
C ASN A 421 -6.67 63.55 -43.32
N GLU A 422 -6.39 64.56 -42.49
CA GLU A 422 -6.54 64.48 -41.02
C GLU A 422 -7.97 64.09 -40.63
N LEU A 423 -9.00 64.67 -41.26
CA LEU A 423 -10.40 64.30 -41.04
C LEU A 423 -10.69 62.85 -41.44
N THR A 424 -10.12 62.36 -42.54
CA THR A 424 -10.31 60.95 -42.92
C THR A 424 -9.69 59.99 -41.91
N ASP A 425 -8.55 60.35 -41.31
CA ASP A 425 -7.91 59.51 -40.29
C ASP A 425 -8.67 59.56 -38.96
N ILE A 426 -9.16 60.74 -38.57
CA ILE A 426 -10.07 60.91 -37.42
C ILE A 426 -11.35 60.08 -37.64
N ASP A 427 -11.94 60.09 -38.83
CA ASP A 427 -13.14 59.31 -39.15
C ASP A 427 -12.87 57.79 -39.10
N LYS A 428 -11.68 57.33 -39.49
CA LYS A 428 -11.28 55.91 -39.33
C LYS A 428 -11.18 55.54 -37.85
N GLU A 429 -10.53 56.38 -37.04
CA GLU A 429 -10.37 56.16 -35.60
C GLU A 429 -11.74 56.10 -34.90
N LEU A 430 -12.61 57.06 -35.21
CA LEU A 430 -13.97 57.12 -34.69
C LEU A 430 -14.78 55.86 -35.05
N ASN A 431 -14.74 55.42 -36.31
CA ASN A 431 -15.40 54.19 -36.74
C ASN A 431 -14.84 52.95 -36.02
N SER A 432 -13.52 52.89 -35.79
CA SER A 432 -12.88 51.78 -35.09
C SER A 432 -13.34 51.67 -33.64
N LEU A 433 -13.38 52.79 -32.91
CA LEU A 433 -13.87 52.84 -31.52
C LEU A 433 -15.37 52.55 -31.46
N GLN A 434 -16.17 53.07 -32.38
CA GLN A 434 -17.61 52.75 -32.43
C GLN A 434 -17.88 51.26 -32.69
N ASN A 435 -17.06 50.61 -33.52
CA ASN A 435 -17.17 49.16 -33.73
C ASN A 435 -16.76 48.40 -32.47
N ARG A 436 -15.66 48.81 -31.81
CA ARG A 436 -15.23 48.22 -30.53
C ARG A 436 -16.30 48.32 -29.45
N ILE A 437 -16.93 49.48 -29.29
CA ILE A 437 -18.06 49.68 -28.36
C ILE A 437 -19.22 48.71 -28.68
N LYS A 438 -19.56 48.52 -29.97
CA LYS A 438 -20.62 47.58 -30.37
C LYS A 438 -20.26 46.14 -30.04
N ASP A 439 -19.00 45.75 -30.20
CA ASP A 439 -18.55 44.39 -29.92
C ASP A 439 -18.50 44.13 -28.40
N ILE A 440 -17.99 45.09 -27.61
CA ILE A 440 -18.06 45.06 -26.13
C ILE A 440 -19.52 44.96 -25.66
N GLU A 441 -20.44 45.73 -26.24
CA GLU A 441 -21.86 45.70 -25.89
C GLU A 441 -22.51 44.34 -26.22
N ARG A 442 -22.12 43.70 -27.33
CA ARG A 442 -22.59 42.35 -27.70
C ARG A 442 -22.07 41.30 -26.72
N GLU A 443 -20.78 41.35 -26.38
CA GLU A 443 -20.16 40.45 -25.43
C GLU A 443 -20.78 40.59 -24.04
N ARG A 444 -20.96 41.83 -23.57
CA ARG A 444 -21.64 42.12 -22.29
C ARG A 444 -23.05 41.54 -22.25
N LYS A 445 -23.85 41.72 -23.31
CA LYS A 445 -25.20 41.15 -23.40
C LYS A 445 -25.22 39.63 -23.39
N THR A 446 -24.28 38.98 -24.08
CA THR A 446 -24.15 37.53 -24.05
C THR A 446 -23.85 37.03 -22.64
N LEU A 447 -22.93 37.68 -21.94
CA LEU A 447 -22.60 37.36 -20.55
C LEU A 447 -23.75 37.64 -19.59
N GLU A 448 -24.54 38.71 -19.80
CA GLU A 448 -25.76 38.98 -19.02
C GLU A 448 -26.80 37.88 -19.21
N ILE A 449 -27.05 37.44 -20.44
CA ILE A 449 -27.97 36.33 -20.72
C ILE A 449 -27.47 35.03 -20.06
N GLN A 450 -26.17 34.74 -20.14
CA GLN A 450 -25.58 33.57 -19.49
C GLN A 450 -25.75 33.66 -17.96
N LYS A 451 -25.46 34.81 -17.37
CA LYS A 451 -25.63 35.06 -15.93
C LYS A 451 -27.08 34.85 -15.50
N ASP A 452 -28.04 35.37 -16.26
CA ASP A 452 -29.47 35.23 -15.94
C ASP A 452 -29.94 33.77 -16.05
N ASN A 453 -29.43 33.02 -17.03
CA ASN A 453 -29.66 31.59 -17.15
C ASN A 453 -29.07 30.83 -15.95
N ASP A 454 -27.83 31.13 -15.56
CA ASP A 454 -27.16 30.52 -14.41
C ASP A 454 -27.89 30.84 -13.10
N ILE A 455 -28.42 32.07 -12.93
CA ILE A 455 -29.26 32.47 -11.78
C ILE A 455 -30.55 31.65 -11.73
N SER A 456 -31.24 31.51 -12.87
CA SER A 456 -32.47 30.71 -12.94
C SER A 456 -32.21 29.23 -12.65
N GLU A 457 -31.13 28.68 -13.20
CA GLU A 457 -30.71 27.31 -12.96
C GLU A 457 -30.30 27.08 -11.50
N HIS A 458 -29.58 28.04 -10.91
CA HIS A 458 -29.20 28.01 -9.50
C HIS A 458 -30.43 27.95 -8.61
N LYS A 459 -31.42 28.82 -8.87
CA LYS A 459 -32.69 28.82 -8.14
C LYS A 459 -33.40 27.47 -8.24
N GLY A 460 -33.53 26.91 -9.45
CA GLY A 460 -34.17 25.61 -9.65
C GLY A 460 -33.39 24.44 -9.03
N THR A 461 -32.06 24.53 -8.97
CA THR A 461 -31.20 23.51 -8.34
C THR A 461 -31.29 23.58 -6.81
N GLU A 462 -31.33 24.78 -6.24
CA GLU A 462 -31.51 24.97 -4.79
C GLU A 462 -32.91 24.52 -4.34
N GLU A 463 -33.96 24.74 -5.13
CA GLU A 463 -35.31 24.22 -4.87
C GLU A 463 -35.34 22.68 -4.84
N LYS A 464 -34.64 22.01 -5.77
CA LYS A 464 -34.48 20.55 -5.75
C LYS A 464 -33.72 20.08 -4.53
N LEU A 465 -32.63 20.77 -4.17
CA LEU A 465 -31.83 20.45 -2.99
C LEU A 465 -32.65 20.61 -1.69
N GLN A 466 -33.49 21.65 -1.62
CA GLN A 466 -34.42 21.85 -0.50
C GLN A 466 -35.51 20.76 -0.44
N THR A 467 -35.96 20.27 -1.60
CA THR A 467 -36.90 19.15 -1.67
C THR A 467 -36.27 17.86 -1.12
N LEU A 468 -35.03 17.56 -1.50
CA LEU A 468 -34.27 16.42 -0.95
C LEU A 468 -34.03 16.56 0.55
N ARG A 469 -33.71 17.78 1.03
CA ARG A 469 -33.58 18.05 2.46
C ARG A 469 -34.88 17.74 3.21
N SER A 470 -36.03 18.19 2.71
CA SER A 470 -37.32 17.90 3.34
C SER A 470 -37.66 16.41 3.34
N MET A 471 -37.35 15.70 2.25
CA MET A 471 -37.55 14.24 2.15
C MET A 471 -36.69 13.47 3.14
N LEU A 472 -35.44 13.89 3.36
CA LEU A 472 -34.51 13.23 4.26
C LEU A 472 -34.68 13.64 5.72
N ALA A 473 -35.36 14.76 6.01
CA ALA A 473 -35.49 15.29 7.36
C ALA A 473 -36.16 14.30 8.34
N GLU A 474 -37.06 13.44 7.88
CA GLU A 474 -37.74 12.45 8.74
C GLU A 474 -36.82 11.36 9.31
N TYR A 475 -35.62 11.18 8.74
CA TYR A 475 -34.65 10.17 9.18
C TYR A 475 -33.67 10.71 10.23
N PHE A 476 -33.58 12.04 10.40
CA PHE A 476 -32.59 12.66 11.27
C PHE A 476 -33.26 13.48 12.38
N SER A 477 -32.78 13.32 13.62
CA SER A 477 -33.38 13.97 14.79
C SER A 477 -32.88 15.40 15.04
N SER A 478 -31.77 15.80 14.42
CA SER A 478 -31.15 17.11 14.59
C SER A 478 -31.28 17.92 13.31
N ASP A 479 -31.76 19.16 13.40
CA ASP A 479 -31.89 20.06 12.24
C ASP A 479 -30.55 20.45 11.59
N ASP A 480 -29.43 20.23 12.29
CA ASP A 480 -28.08 20.51 11.82
C ASP A 480 -27.51 19.39 10.91
N TRP A 481 -28.22 18.28 10.73
CA TRP A 481 -27.75 17.13 9.94
C TRP A 481 -27.32 17.56 8.53
N PHE A 482 -28.07 18.46 7.90
CA PHE A 482 -27.81 18.92 6.54
C PHE A 482 -26.60 19.84 6.46
N LYS A 483 -26.35 20.63 7.51
CA LYS A 483 -25.14 21.45 7.62
C LYS A 483 -23.90 20.56 7.77
N ASN A 484 -23.96 19.57 8.66
CA ASN A 484 -22.86 18.62 8.88
C ASN A 484 -22.56 17.80 7.61
N TRP A 485 -23.60 17.41 6.88
CA TRP A 485 -23.42 16.79 5.56
C TRP A 485 -22.77 17.74 4.55
N ARG A 486 -23.17 19.02 4.46
CA ARG A 486 -22.53 20.00 3.56
C ARG A 486 -21.05 20.23 3.86
N GLU A 487 -20.65 20.17 5.14
CA GLU A 487 -19.26 20.33 5.56
C GLU A 487 -18.38 19.14 5.13
N ASN A 488 -18.90 17.91 5.23
CA ASN A 488 -18.18 16.72 4.78
C ASN A 488 -19.13 15.60 4.29
N PRO A 489 -19.57 15.66 3.01
CA PRO A 489 -20.59 14.73 2.48
C PRO A 489 -20.16 13.27 2.52
N VAL A 490 -18.88 13.00 2.24
CA VAL A 490 -18.30 11.65 2.17
C VAL A 490 -18.27 11.04 3.57
N SER A 491 -17.68 11.74 4.54
CA SER A 491 -17.59 11.22 5.91
C SER A 491 -18.97 11.05 6.54
N PHE A 492 -19.93 11.92 6.21
CA PHE A 492 -21.32 11.79 6.69
C PHE A 492 -21.99 10.52 6.14
N ALA A 493 -21.81 10.23 4.85
CA ALA A 493 -22.30 8.99 4.23
C ALA A 493 -21.65 7.74 4.86
N GLU A 494 -20.33 7.74 5.03
CA GLU A 494 -19.59 6.64 5.67
C GLU A 494 -20.08 6.34 7.10
N GLN A 495 -20.42 7.38 7.88
CA GLN A 495 -20.98 7.20 9.22
C GLN A 495 -22.35 6.54 9.20
N ILE A 496 -23.20 6.88 8.22
CA ILE A 496 -24.50 6.22 8.02
C ILE A 496 -24.30 4.77 7.64
N GLU A 497 -23.38 4.48 6.72
CA GLU A 497 -23.11 3.12 6.29
C GLU A 497 -22.60 2.25 7.43
N LYS A 498 -21.60 2.74 8.17
CA LYS A 498 -21.04 2.05 9.33
C LYS A 498 -22.11 1.76 10.38
N PHE A 499 -22.95 2.76 10.70
CA PHE A 499 -24.01 2.56 11.68
C PHE A 499 -25.05 1.54 11.21
N ALA A 500 -25.42 1.55 9.92
CA ALA A 500 -26.36 0.57 9.36
C ALA A 500 -25.77 -0.85 9.38
N ASP A 501 -24.47 -0.99 9.12
CA ASP A 501 -23.77 -2.28 9.18
C ASP A 501 -23.67 -2.79 10.63
N ASP A 502 -23.30 -1.91 11.58
CA ASP A 502 -23.30 -2.22 13.02
C ASP A 502 -24.69 -2.66 13.49
N TRP A 503 -25.75 -1.98 13.04
CA TRP A 503 -27.14 -2.33 13.34
C TRP A 503 -27.50 -3.71 12.80
N LYS A 504 -27.17 -4.00 11.54
CA LYS A 504 -27.43 -5.30 10.92
C LYS A 504 -26.69 -6.42 11.65
N GLU A 505 -25.42 -6.24 11.97
CA GLU A 505 -24.62 -7.22 12.72
C GLU A 505 -25.24 -7.47 14.10
N LYS A 506 -25.68 -6.43 14.80
CA LYS A 506 -26.34 -6.55 16.10
C LYS A 506 -27.68 -7.28 16.02
N VAL A 507 -28.47 -7.05 14.97
CA VAL A 507 -29.73 -7.80 14.73
C VAL A 507 -29.42 -9.28 14.53
N GLU A 508 -28.47 -9.61 13.66
CA GLU A 508 -28.05 -11.00 13.42
C GLU A 508 -27.44 -11.66 14.66
N GLN A 509 -26.69 -10.91 15.48
CA GLN A 509 -26.16 -11.39 16.76
C GLN A 509 -27.28 -11.67 17.76
N ARG A 510 -28.24 -10.75 17.92
CA ARG A 510 -29.40 -10.92 18.80
C ARG A 510 -30.22 -12.16 18.38
N ASP A 511 -30.52 -12.29 17.10
CA ASP A 511 -31.36 -13.38 16.60
C ASP A 511 -30.66 -14.74 16.75
N ARG A 512 -29.33 -14.80 16.51
CA ARG A 512 -28.51 -15.98 16.83
C ARG A 512 -28.52 -16.32 18.31
N ASN A 513 -28.21 -15.35 19.18
CA ASN A 513 -28.21 -15.55 20.63
C ASN A 513 -29.57 -16.02 21.14
N LYS A 514 -30.67 -15.45 20.62
CA LYS A 514 -32.04 -15.86 20.96
C LYS A 514 -32.30 -17.30 20.55
N SER A 515 -31.96 -17.67 19.32
CA SER A 515 -32.12 -19.06 18.86
C SER A 515 -31.30 -20.05 19.70
N THR A 516 -30.04 -19.73 20.04
CA THR A 516 -29.20 -20.58 20.89
C THR A 516 -29.76 -20.68 22.32
N ARG A 517 -30.23 -19.56 22.89
CA ARG A 517 -30.87 -19.51 24.20
C ARG A 517 -32.12 -20.40 24.25
N ASP A 518 -32.96 -20.35 23.21
CA ASP A 518 -34.17 -21.19 23.09
C ASP A 518 -33.81 -22.69 23.08
N ILE A 519 -32.75 -23.07 22.35
CA ILE A 519 -32.25 -24.47 22.27
C ILE A 519 -31.72 -24.94 23.62
N ILE A 520 -30.89 -24.13 24.28
CA ILE A 520 -30.32 -24.47 25.59
C ILE A 520 -31.42 -24.55 26.65
N GLU A 521 -32.41 -23.66 26.63
CA GLU A 521 -33.56 -23.72 27.56
C GLU A 521 -34.27 -25.08 27.46
N GLU A 522 -34.57 -25.55 26.25
CA GLU A 522 -35.22 -26.84 26.06
C GLU A 522 -34.31 -28.02 26.45
N ARG A 523 -33.00 -27.91 26.20
CA ARG A 523 -32.01 -28.89 26.62
C ARG A 523 -31.93 -28.99 28.15
N VAL A 524 -31.85 -27.86 28.86
CA VAL A 524 -31.86 -27.80 30.33
C VAL A 524 -33.13 -28.45 30.88
N LYS A 525 -34.31 -28.14 30.32
CA LYS A 525 -35.57 -28.82 30.70
C LYS A 525 -35.49 -30.34 30.51
N GLY A 526 -34.90 -30.79 29.40
CA GLY A 526 -34.70 -32.22 29.11
C GLY A 526 -33.74 -32.91 30.08
N LEU A 527 -32.60 -32.28 30.37
CA LEU A 527 -31.59 -32.79 31.31
C LEU A 527 -32.13 -32.82 32.75
N ASN A 528 -32.84 -31.77 33.19
CA ASN A 528 -33.46 -31.73 34.52
C ASN A 528 -34.48 -32.86 34.73
N LYS A 529 -35.26 -33.22 33.71
CA LYS A 529 -36.13 -34.41 33.77
C LYS A 529 -35.33 -35.71 33.98
N GLN A 530 -34.14 -35.83 33.38
CA GLN A 530 -33.27 -37.01 33.56
C GLN A 530 -32.63 -37.03 34.95
N VAL A 531 -32.19 -35.87 35.45
CA VAL A 531 -31.71 -35.70 36.83
C VAL A 531 -32.79 -36.15 37.84
N ASP A 532 -34.04 -35.74 37.65
CA ASP A 532 -35.16 -36.16 38.49
C ASP A 532 -35.38 -37.68 38.48
N VAL A 533 -35.24 -38.33 37.31
CA VAL A 533 -35.33 -39.79 37.18
C VAL A 533 -34.18 -40.49 37.90
N LEU A 534 -32.94 -39.99 37.76
CA LEU A 534 -31.78 -40.54 38.44
C LEU A 534 -31.88 -40.35 39.96
N ARG A 535 -32.31 -39.18 40.44
CA ARG A 535 -32.54 -38.92 41.88
C ARG A 535 -33.56 -39.88 42.49
N ARG A 536 -34.69 -40.11 41.81
CA ARG A 536 -35.69 -41.09 42.24
C ARG A 536 -35.11 -42.51 42.25
N SER A 537 -34.39 -42.89 41.19
CA SER A 537 -33.78 -44.22 41.07
C SER A 537 -32.74 -44.50 42.15
N LEU A 538 -31.93 -43.49 42.50
CA LEU A 538 -30.95 -43.53 43.59
C LEU A 538 -31.65 -43.68 44.94
N THR A 539 -32.69 -42.89 45.19
CA THR A 539 -33.51 -42.97 46.42
C THR A 539 -34.14 -44.37 46.57
N ASP A 540 -34.71 -44.92 45.49
CA ASP A 540 -35.29 -46.27 45.48
C ASP A 540 -34.22 -47.36 45.75
N HIS A 541 -33.00 -47.18 45.23
CA HIS A 541 -31.88 -48.10 45.49
C HIS A 541 -31.41 -48.01 46.95
N GLN A 542 -31.28 -46.81 47.50
CA GLN A 542 -30.94 -46.59 48.91
C GLN A 542 -31.98 -47.22 49.85
N ASP A 543 -33.26 -47.06 49.55
CA ASP A 543 -34.34 -47.68 50.32
C ASP A 543 -34.31 -49.22 50.23
N LYS A 544 -34.02 -49.79 49.06
CA LYS A 544 -33.83 -51.24 48.89
C LYS A 544 -32.63 -51.74 49.66
N LEU A 545 -31.48 -51.06 49.56
CA LEU A 545 -30.25 -51.39 50.27
C LEU A 545 -30.50 -51.40 51.78
N LYS A 546 -31.20 -50.39 52.30
CA LYS A 546 -31.60 -50.32 53.71
C LYS A 546 -32.45 -51.52 54.12
N ARG A 547 -33.50 -51.86 53.36
CA ARG A 547 -34.37 -53.01 53.66
C ARG A 547 -33.61 -54.34 53.66
N VAL A 548 -32.77 -54.58 52.64
CA VAL A 548 -31.96 -55.81 52.54
C VAL A 548 -30.94 -55.89 53.67
N SER A 549 -30.35 -54.76 54.06
CA SER A 549 -29.42 -54.68 55.21
C SER A 549 -30.11 -54.97 56.54
N GLU A 550 -31.30 -54.41 56.76
CA GLU A 550 -32.13 -54.72 57.94
C GLU A 550 -32.51 -56.21 57.99
N ASP A 551 -32.87 -56.81 56.86
CA ASP A 551 -33.20 -58.23 56.78
C ASP A 551 -31.97 -59.13 56.98
N HIS A 552 -30.80 -58.74 56.46
CA HIS A 552 -29.53 -59.42 56.73
C HIS A 552 -29.20 -59.40 58.24
N GLU A 553 -29.35 -58.26 58.91
CA GLU A 553 -29.13 -58.17 60.36
C GLU A 553 -30.17 -58.98 61.17
N LYS A 554 -31.44 -59.04 60.75
CA LYS A 554 -32.43 -59.94 61.36
C LYS A 554 -32.03 -61.41 61.22
N LEU A 555 -31.65 -61.85 60.02
CA LEU A 555 -31.19 -63.22 59.76
C LEU A 555 -29.94 -63.54 60.56
N ARG A 556 -29.02 -62.58 60.70
CA ARG A 556 -27.80 -62.70 61.50
C ARG A 556 -28.14 -62.86 62.98
N GLY A 557 -29.11 -62.10 63.47
CA GLY A 557 -29.66 -62.26 64.82
C GLY A 557 -30.29 -63.63 65.05
N GLN A 558 -31.10 -64.13 64.10
CA GLN A 558 -31.69 -65.47 64.16
C GLN A 558 -30.64 -66.57 64.14
N ARG A 559 -29.59 -66.42 63.31
CA ARG A 559 -28.48 -67.36 63.24
C ARG A 559 -27.67 -67.40 64.52
N LYS A 560 -27.50 -66.25 65.19
CA LYS A 560 -26.84 -66.14 66.49
C LYS A 560 -27.60 -66.87 67.60
N LEU A 561 -28.93 -66.95 67.55
CA LEU A 561 -29.72 -67.71 68.53
C LEU A 561 -29.50 -69.23 68.42
N ILE A 562 -29.04 -69.72 67.27
CA ILE A 562 -28.78 -71.14 67.02
C ILE A 562 -27.28 -71.40 67.14
N PHE A 563 -26.89 -72.16 68.16
CA PHE A 563 -25.48 -72.49 68.47
C PHE A 563 -24.57 -71.26 68.60
N ASP A 564 -25.08 -70.11 69.08
CA ASP A 564 -24.33 -68.85 69.21
C ASP A 564 -23.72 -68.30 67.90
N GLY A 565 -24.22 -68.78 66.74
CA GLY A 565 -23.62 -68.47 65.44
C GLY A 565 -22.34 -69.25 65.15
N ARG A 566 -22.01 -70.30 65.92
CA ARG A 566 -20.87 -71.18 65.66
C ARG A 566 -21.00 -71.85 64.28
N PRO A 567 -19.88 -72.15 63.61
CA PRO A 567 -19.89 -72.94 62.38
C PRO A 567 -20.59 -74.28 62.57
N ILE A 568 -21.48 -74.63 61.66
CA ILE A 568 -22.29 -75.86 61.72
C ILE A 568 -21.38 -77.10 61.75
N ALA A 569 -20.28 -77.06 61.00
CA ALA A 569 -19.29 -78.15 60.95
C ALA A 569 -18.73 -78.49 62.35
N ASP A 570 -18.49 -77.48 63.19
CA ASP A 570 -17.93 -77.68 64.52
C ASP A 570 -18.93 -78.37 65.45
N VAL A 571 -20.19 -77.92 65.39
CA VAL A 571 -21.30 -78.47 66.21
C VAL A 571 -21.63 -79.90 65.80
N GLU A 572 -21.66 -80.22 64.50
CA GLU A 572 -21.88 -81.59 64.01
C GLU A 572 -20.77 -82.54 64.44
N THR A 573 -19.52 -82.07 64.42
CA THR A 573 -18.37 -82.88 64.84
C THR A 573 -18.44 -83.18 66.34
N GLU A 574 -18.80 -82.18 67.15
CA GLU A 574 -19.01 -82.31 68.60
C GLU A 574 -20.10 -83.35 68.92
N ILE A 575 -21.27 -83.25 68.27
CA ILE A 575 -22.40 -84.17 68.47
C ILE A 575 -22.03 -85.61 68.09
N LYS A 576 -21.46 -85.80 66.89
CA LYS A 576 -21.06 -87.13 66.40
C LYS A 576 -20.06 -87.79 67.35
N SER A 577 -19.04 -87.03 67.78
CA SER A 577 -18.01 -87.54 68.69
C SER A 577 -18.61 -87.99 70.05
N ALA A 578 -19.60 -87.28 70.58
CA ALA A 578 -20.25 -87.64 71.84
C ALA A 578 -21.06 -88.95 71.75
N VAL A 579 -21.77 -89.17 70.64
CA VAL A 579 -22.53 -90.41 70.40
C VAL A 579 -21.57 -91.59 70.20
N GLU A 580 -20.52 -91.41 69.41
CA GLU A 580 -19.48 -92.42 69.16
C GLU A 580 -18.81 -92.87 70.47
N ASN A 581 -18.41 -91.90 71.32
CA ASN A 581 -17.78 -92.16 72.61
C ASN A 581 -18.71 -92.95 73.56
N SER A 582 -19.99 -92.59 73.65
CA SER A 582 -20.96 -93.32 74.48
C SER A 582 -21.26 -94.73 73.95
N ARG A 583 -21.27 -94.95 72.62
CA ARG A 583 -21.42 -96.31 72.04
C ARG A 583 -20.26 -97.20 72.41
N ASN A 584 -19.04 -96.70 72.27
CA ASN A 584 -17.83 -97.47 72.56
C ASN A 584 -17.74 -97.87 74.04
N ALA A 585 -18.12 -96.98 74.96
CA ALA A 585 -18.15 -97.28 76.39
C ALA A 585 -19.15 -98.41 76.74
N LEU A 586 -20.36 -98.39 76.15
CA LEU A 586 -21.37 -99.44 76.35
C LEU A 586 -20.90 -100.81 75.85
N ASP A 587 -20.33 -100.86 74.64
CA ASP A 587 -19.90 -102.11 74.01
C ASP A 587 -18.76 -102.79 74.79
N ASN A 588 -17.79 -102.00 75.28
CA ASN A 588 -16.70 -102.49 76.12
C ASN A 588 -17.22 -103.10 77.43
N THR A 589 -18.14 -102.41 78.12
CA THR A 589 -18.70 -102.89 79.39
C THR A 589 -19.55 -104.15 79.20
N ARG A 590 -20.26 -104.28 78.08
CA ARG A 590 -20.99 -105.52 77.71
C ARG A 590 -20.05 -106.71 77.53
N LYS A 591 -18.88 -106.52 76.92
CA LYS A 591 -17.86 -107.58 76.77
C LYS A 591 -17.33 -108.06 78.12
N GLU A 592 -17.14 -107.16 79.07
CA GLU A 592 -16.71 -107.52 80.43
C GLU A 592 -17.78 -108.33 81.18
N MET A 593 -19.06 -107.92 81.08
CA MET A 593 -20.19 -108.62 81.68
C MET A 593 -20.35 -110.06 81.16
N THR A 594 -20.20 -110.27 79.84
CA THR A 594 -20.27 -111.63 79.26
C THR A 594 -19.09 -112.50 79.65
N ALA A 595 -17.90 -111.92 79.84
CA ALA A 595 -16.74 -112.63 80.38
C ALA A 595 -16.97 -113.11 81.82
N PHE A 596 -17.56 -112.28 82.69
CA PHE A 596 -17.95 -112.71 84.04
C PHE A 596 -18.98 -113.85 84.03
N ALA A 597 -19.99 -113.79 83.16
CA ALA A 597 -20.98 -114.87 83.02
C ALA A 597 -20.37 -116.22 82.62
N GLN A 598 -19.37 -116.21 81.73
CA GLN A 598 -18.64 -117.41 81.33
C GLN A 598 -17.82 -117.99 82.49
N GLN A 599 -17.16 -117.14 83.29
CA GLN A 599 -16.37 -117.57 84.45
C GLN A 599 -17.24 -118.19 85.55
N ILE A 600 -18.43 -117.64 85.81
CA ILE A 600 -19.40 -118.20 86.76
C ILE A 600 -19.80 -119.62 86.34
N SER A 601 -20.23 -119.80 85.08
CA SER A 601 -20.67 -121.11 84.59
C SER A 601 -19.58 -122.20 84.67
N ALA A 602 -18.31 -121.82 84.46
CA ALA A 602 -17.18 -122.73 84.59
C ALA A 602 -16.94 -123.21 86.04
N GLU A 603 -17.05 -122.31 87.02
CA GLU A 603 -16.85 -122.68 88.44
C GLU A 603 -18.07 -123.43 89.03
N GLU A 604 -19.30 -123.16 88.57
CA GLU A 604 -20.49 -123.95 88.93
C GLU A 604 -20.34 -125.43 88.53
N GLY A 605 -19.90 -125.68 87.29
CA GLY A 605 -19.65 -127.05 86.82
C GLY A 605 -18.57 -127.78 87.63
N ARG A 606 -17.58 -127.04 88.13
CA ARG A 606 -16.50 -127.59 88.96
C ARG A 606 -17.00 -128.01 90.35
N TYR A 607 -17.92 -127.25 90.93
CA TYR A 607 -18.54 -127.54 92.22
C TYR A 607 -19.44 -128.79 92.19
N GLU A 608 -20.28 -128.95 91.15
CA GLU A 608 -21.14 -130.13 90.99
C GLU A 608 -20.33 -131.45 90.92
N GLN A 609 -19.20 -131.44 90.21
CA GLN A 609 -18.37 -132.63 90.04
C GLN A 609 -17.76 -133.11 91.37
N LEU A 610 -17.37 -132.16 92.25
CA LEU A 610 -16.83 -132.48 93.58
C LEU A 610 -17.90 -133.11 94.49
N GLN A 611 -19.16 -132.69 94.39
CA GLN A 611 -20.25 -133.32 95.17
C GLN A 611 -20.53 -134.76 94.76
N LYS A 612 -20.57 -135.06 93.46
CA LYS A 612 -20.80 -136.44 92.96
C LYS A 612 -19.74 -137.42 93.46
N ASN A 613 -18.47 -137.02 93.46
CA ASN A 613 -17.38 -137.86 93.96
C ASN A 613 -17.55 -138.21 95.44
N ARG A 614 -18.05 -137.28 96.27
CA ARG A 614 -18.28 -137.51 97.69
C ARG A 614 -19.33 -138.59 97.95
N GLN A 615 -20.46 -138.53 97.23
CA GLN A 615 -21.52 -139.54 97.35
C GLN A 615 -21.05 -140.94 96.91
N GLY A 616 -20.23 -141.03 95.85
CA GLY A 616 -19.74 -142.31 95.34
C GLY A 616 -18.86 -143.09 96.33
N PHE A 617 -18.07 -142.41 97.16
CA PHE A 617 -17.21 -143.08 98.14
C PHE A 617 -17.97 -143.64 99.34
N THR A 618 -19.03 -142.97 99.80
CA THR A 618 -19.82 -143.41 100.96
C THR A 618 -20.56 -144.71 100.69
N ILE A 619 -21.22 -144.82 99.53
CA ILE A 619 -22.00 -146.02 99.14
C ILE A 619 -21.12 -147.27 99.08
N ARG A 620 -19.86 -147.13 98.67
CA ARG A 620 -18.94 -148.25 98.50
C ARG A 620 -18.43 -148.82 99.83
N LEU A 621 -18.37 -148.00 100.87
CA LEU A 621 -17.94 -148.38 102.21
C LEU A 621 -18.99 -149.26 102.90
N GLU A 622 -20.26 -148.85 102.86
CA GLU A 622 -21.40 -149.59 103.44
C GLU A 622 -21.58 -150.98 102.81
N SER A 623 -21.31 -151.12 101.50
CA SER A 623 -21.42 -152.38 100.78
C SER A 623 -20.43 -153.45 101.28
N VAL A 624 -19.21 -153.08 101.67
CA VAL A 624 -18.15 -154.04 102.00
C VAL A 624 -18.32 -154.59 103.41
N GLU A 625 -18.75 -153.74 104.36
CA GLU A 625 -19.03 -154.15 105.74
C GLU A 625 -20.12 -155.23 105.79
N LYS A 626 -21.18 -155.04 105.02
CA LYS A 626 -22.30 -156.00 104.96
C LYS A 626 -21.87 -157.38 104.45
N THR A 627 -21.00 -157.46 103.44
CA THR A 627 -20.53 -158.74 102.89
C THR A 627 -19.69 -159.52 103.89
N ILE A 628 -18.91 -158.82 104.72
CA ILE A 628 -18.07 -159.42 105.76
C ILE A 628 -18.94 -160.02 106.87
N ASP A 629 -19.99 -159.30 107.29
CA ASP A 629 -20.93 -159.77 108.30
C ASP A 629 -21.73 -161.01 107.84
N GLU A 630 -22.20 -161.02 106.58
CA GLU A 630 -22.90 -162.16 106.00
C GLU A 630 -22.04 -163.42 105.96
N TRP A 631 -20.75 -163.30 105.60
CA TRP A 631 -19.82 -164.41 105.56
C TRP A 631 -19.50 -165.00 106.95
N LEU A 632 -19.31 -164.14 107.95
CA LEU A 632 -19.04 -164.55 109.35
C LEU A 632 -20.22 -165.34 109.95
N SER A 633 -21.44 -164.89 109.69
CA SER A 633 -22.67 -165.55 110.16
C SER A 633 -22.82 -166.97 109.59
N GLU A 634 -22.54 -167.14 108.30
CA GLU A 634 -22.62 -168.44 107.62
C GLU A 634 -21.55 -169.42 108.13
N TYR A 635 -20.34 -168.92 108.39
CA TYR A 635 -19.23 -169.71 108.93
C TYR A 635 -19.52 -170.27 110.34
N ASN A 636 -19.99 -169.43 111.26
CA ASN A 636 -20.28 -169.82 112.64
C ASN A 636 -21.38 -170.89 112.74
N THR A 637 -22.41 -170.75 111.90
CA THR A 637 -23.54 -171.69 111.86
C THR A 637 -23.11 -173.09 111.43
N ARG A 638 -22.18 -173.21 110.47
CA ARG A 638 -21.83 -174.48 109.83
C ARG A 638 -20.94 -175.38 110.69
N TYR A 639 -20.12 -174.80 111.56
CA TYR A 639 -19.10 -175.53 112.32
C TYR A 639 -19.34 -175.53 113.84
N GLN A 640 -20.52 -175.05 114.31
CA GLN A 640 -20.84 -174.92 115.73
C GLN A 640 -19.71 -174.19 116.50
N SER A 641 -19.33 -173.02 115.99
CA SER A 641 -18.26 -172.16 116.55
C SER A 641 -18.80 -170.75 116.80
N ASP A 642 -18.21 -170.00 117.73
CA ASP A 642 -18.58 -168.61 118.09
C ASP A 642 -17.46 -167.60 117.72
N GLN A 643 -16.94 -167.63 116.48
CA GLN A 643 -15.84 -166.73 116.06
C GLN A 643 -16.35 -165.33 115.66
N THR A 644 -15.65 -164.25 116.05
CA THR A 644 -15.96 -162.86 115.66
C THR A 644 -14.99 -162.30 114.60
N LEU A 645 -15.32 -161.15 113.97
CA LEU A 645 -14.42 -160.49 113.00
C LEU A 645 -13.05 -160.16 113.60
N ASP A 646 -13.01 -159.83 114.89
CA ASP A 646 -11.76 -159.55 115.60
C ASP A 646 -10.94 -160.84 115.85
N ASP A 647 -11.60 -161.97 116.12
CA ASP A 647 -10.92 -163.27 116.23
C ASP A 647 -10.28 -163.69 114.90
N ILE A 648 -10.99 -163.47 113.78
CA ILE A 648 -10.46 -163.75 112.43
C ILE A 648 -9.29 -162.82 112.08
N ARG A 649 -9.37 -161.54 112.46
CA ARG A 649 -8.25 -160.60 112.32
C ARG A 649 -7.04 -161.03 113.15
N GLY A 650 -7.27 -161.63 114.33
CA GLY A 650 -6.23 -162.25 115.15
C GLY A 650 -5.59 -163.47 114.48
N LEU A 651 -6.38 -164.36 113.87
CA LEU A 651 -5.90 -165.55 113.16
C LEU A 651 -5.15 -165.22 111.86
N LEU A 652 -5.56 -164.19 111.14
CA LEU A 652 -4.90 -163.71 109.91
C LEU A 652 -3.56 -163.01 110.18
N ALA A 653 -3.20 -162.74 111.44
CA ALA A 653 -1.92 -162.16 111.81
C ALA A 653 -0.76 -163.17 111.84
N PHE A 654 -1.04 -164.48 111.88
CA PHE A 654 0.00 -165.53 111.88
C PHE A 654 0.54 -165.79 110.47
N GLN A 655 1.83 -165.56 110.26
CA GLN A 655 2.50 -165.76 108.97
C GLN A 655 2.77 -167.24 108.69
N ARG A 656 2.77 -167.59 107.40
CA ARG A 656 2.84 -168.97 106.91
C ARG A 656 4.09 -169.74 107.36
N ASP A 657 5.22 -169.08 107.49
CA ASP A 657 6.50 -169.69 107.90
C ASP A 657 6.43 -170.25 109.34
N TRP A 658 5.68 -169.60 110.23
CA TRP A 658 5.46 -170.05 111.61
C TRP A 658 4.61 -171.33 111.68
N MET A 659 3.62 -171.48 110.79
CA MET A 659 2.71 -172.65 110.78
C MET A 659 3.39 -173.94 110.29
N GLU A 660 4.42 -173.86 109.45
CA GLU A 660 5.16 -175.03 108.95
C GLU A 660 6.19 -175.58 109.96
N GLU A 661 6.86 -174.68 110.71
CA GLU A 661 7.84 -175.05 111.75
C GLU A 661 7.17 -175.85 112.88
N GLU A 662 6.02 -175.38 113.36
CA GLU A 662 5.29 -175.99 114.49
C GLU A 662 4.75 -177.39 114.18
N ARG A 663 4.36 -177.66 112.92
CA ARG A 663 3.90 -178.99 112.49
C ARG A 663 5.03 -180.02 112.49
N THR A 664 6.22 -179.60 112.11
CA THR A 664 7.39 -180.49 112.00
C THR A 664 7.85 -180.94 113.39
N ASP A 665 7.80 -180.03 114.37
CA ASP A 665 8.14 -180.35 115.77
C ASP A 665 7.12 -181.30 116.42
N LEU A 666 5.83 -181.16 116.11
CA LEU A 666 4.77 -182.06 116.61
C LEU A 666 4.92 -183.50 116.10
N GLU A 667 5.27 -183.72 114.83
CA GLU A 667 5.52 -185.08 114.28
C GLU A 667 6.75 -185.75 114.94
N ARG A 668 7.80 -184.98 115.25
CA ARG A 668 9.00 -185.49 115.93
C ARG A 668 8.67 -186.00 117.33
N ILE A 669 7.81 -185.27 118.07
CA ILE A 669 7.39 -185.63 119.43
C ILE A 669 6.55 -186.91 119.42
N ASP A 670 5.60 -187.04 118.49
CA ASP A 670 4.74 -188.24 118.40
C ASP A 670 5.55 -189.51 118.09
N THR A 671 6.58 -189.40 117.26
CA THR A 671 7.42 -190.54 116.87
C THR A 671 8.25 -191.08 118.04
N GLU A 672 8.80 -190.19 118.88
CA GLU A 672 9.56 -190.57 120.08
C GLU A 672 8.66 -191.13 121.18
N LEU A 673 7.43 -190.61 121.32
CA LEU A 673 6.45 -191.11 122.27
C LEU A 673 6.00 -192.55 121.97
N ALA A 674 5.92 -192.92 120.68
CA ALA A 674 5.63 -194.28 120.24
C ALA A 674 6.77 -195.26 120.59
N LYS A 675 8.04 -194.86 120.41
CA LYS A 675 9.21 -195.69 120.77
C LYS A 675 9.28 -195.94 122.28
N ALA A 676 9.09 -194.89 123.09
CA ALA A 676 9.15 -194.97 124.54
C ALA A 676 8.08 -195.91 125.12
N LYS A 677 6.85 -195.89 124.57
CA LYS A 677 5.77 -196.80 124.97
C LYS A 677 6.08 -198.27 124.66
N SER A 678 6.75 -198.55 123.54
CA SER A 678 7.12 -199.92 123.16
C SER A 678 8.15 -200.53 124.12
N VAL A 679 9.16 -199.74 124.51
CA VAL A 679 10.22 -200.18 125.45
C VAL A 679 9.66 -200.43 126.86
N LEU A 680 8.70 -199.60 127.31
CA LEU A 680 8.04 -199.79 128.60
C LEU A 680 7.25 -201.10 128.65
N LEU A 681 6.59 -201.46 127.53
CA LEU A 681 5.79 -202.68 127.41
C LEU A 681 6.66 -203.94 127.48
N GLU A 682 7.84 -203.89 126.88
CA GLU A 682 8.80 -204.99 126.87
C GLU A 682 9.40 -205.21 128.27
N ARG A 683 9.90 -204.15 128.91
CA ARG A 683 10.57 -204.24 130.22
C ARG A 683 9.64 -204.63 131.37
N SER A 684 8.37 -204.24 131.33
CA SER A 684 7.39 -204.63 132.35
C SER A 684 7.08 -206.13 132.30
N ARG A 685 7.12 -206.73 131.10
CA ARG A 685 6.81 -208.15 130.89
C ARG A 685 7.93 -209.08 131.38
N ASP A 686 9.17 -208.62 131.24
CA ASP A 686 10.34 -209.34 131.74
C ASP A 686 10.40 -209.35 133.27
N LEU A 687 9.97 -208.26 133.92
CA LEU A 687 9.90 -208.16 135.39
C LEU A 687 8.85 -209.12 135.97
N GLU A 688 7.64 -209.14 135.40
CA GLU A 688 6.58 -210.05 135.86
C GLU A 688 6.96 -211.53 135.72
N ASN A 689 7.65 -211.88 134.63
CA ASN A 689 8.12 -213.24 134.43
C ASN A 689 9.21 -213.63 135.45
N HIS A 690 10.04 -212.68 135.87
CA HIS A 690 11.06 -212.93 136.89
C HIS A 690 10.44 -213.13 138.29
N GLU A 691 9.36 -212.45 138.62
CA GLU A 691 8.68 -212.60 139.93
C GLU A 691 7.97 -213.96 140.08
N ARG A 692 7.55 -214.58 138.98
CA ARG A 692 6.91 -215.92 139.00
C ARG A 692 7.89 -217.07 139.27
N GLN A 693 9.20 -216.84 139.28
CA GLN A 693 10.22 -217.90 139.34
C GLN A 693 11.33 -217.62 140.37
N LYS A 694 11.02 -217.70 141.68
CA LYS A 694 11.89 -218.36 142.68
C LYS A 694 11.18 -218.39 144.03
N ASN A 695 10.88 -219.57 144.58
CA ASN A 695 11.83 -220.55 145.14
C ASN A 695 12.71 -219.91 146.21
N SER A 696 12.09 -219.56 147.35
CA SER A 696 12.69 -219.56 148.68
C SER A 696 11.79 -218.79 149.66
N ASP A 697 11.31 -219.46 150.72
CA ASP A 697 10.58 -218.89 151.88
C ASP A 697 11.43 -217.94 152.73
N LEU A 698 12.67 -217.69 152.32
CA LEU A 698 13.56 -216.78 153.01
C LEU A 698 13.12 -215.35 152.72
N SER A 699 12.83 -214.61 153.78
CA SER A 699 12.72 -213.17 153.70
C SER A 699 14.02 -212.57 153.17
N PHE A 700 13.94 -211.34 152.63
CA PHE A 700 15.15 -210.56 152.31
C PHE A 700 15.98 -210.21 153.57
N GLU A 701 15.50 -210.56 154.78
CA GLU A 701 16.28 -210.48 156.00
C GLU A 701 17.36 -211.62 156.13
N GLU A 702 17.51 -212.59 155.18
CA GLU A 702 18.50 -213.71 155.34
C GLU A 702 19.53 -214.10 154.21
N LEU A 703 19.33 -214.06 152.88
CA LEU A 703 20.37 -214.46 151.87
C LEU A 703 21.28 -213.29 151.34
N ALA A 704 21.77 -212.40 152.23
CA ALA A 704 22.91 -211.44 152.11
C ALA A 704 23.38 -210.98 153.54
N LYS A 705 24.63 -210.55 153.77
CA LYS A 705 25.65 -211.43 154.41
C LYS A 705 25.48 -212.86 153.86
N GLN A 706 25.68 -213.13 152.56
CA GLN A 706 26.95 -213.11 151.81
C GLN A 706 27.19 -212.04 150.70
N LYS A 707 26.57 -210.88 150.67
CA LYS A 707 26.90 -209.78 151.55
C LYS A 707 25.96 -208.65 151.26
#